data_AF-A0A2K2H8G1-F1
#
_entry.id   AF-A0A2K2H8G1-F1
#
_cell.length_a   1.000
_cell.length_b   1.000
_cell.length_c   1.000
_cell.angle_alpha   90.00
_cell.angle_beta   90.00
_cell.angle_gamma   90.00
#
_symmetry.space_group_name_H-M   'P 1'
#
loop_
_entity.id
_entity.type
_entity.pdbx_description
1 polymer ?
#
loop_
_entity_poly.entity_id
_entity_poly.type
_entity_poly.pdbx_seq_one_letter_code
_entity_poly.pdbx_strand_id
1 'polypeptide(L)'
;MASLKPLKRDYSALLQSYRLFLQEERPDIDFEKLCHSCHITPDSGSVDSRQMALFTRRLLNRSGNPQILRAAGRAAGRRSGLGLMRQLGLGLGGPTRLLEKLIREQAALSGQQWDIRSPGRNLLDITIPGDPSHHWSCQYHSGFLESLALLFNQRSPGLAHPRCSRRGDRYCHYQLTWDDSPAESWRRRRNQAAVLTTVSLLAAPWLPPVAAVTLPPLGLAAMLAMTAFGGTLERNELRRHLQHQQATTEEVVDQANASLLNLQLTREIGQAISSRSDSEDLLRAVSDILSHQLDFDRGMILLADSQRKALHYRCGFGLNAAELKRLESPLALSGRHDRTPLAPLLANKRGLLINDVRQFQDVRVHNLCRWFAALGSRAFVCCPIISDQQVIGMLALDLRTPKRLLVESDLQLLEGIAPLIGIGLQNSRLLDERSAQFQSVIQVLAASIDARDFLTAGHSVQVTEYAVGICTQLGLGSDYTDMVRIAAMLHDYGKLAVPDFILKKDGELNAEEKALIRTHPDKSREILERIPFEGIYRQIPEVVGAHHEKLDGSGYPNGLKGNEIPLGARIIAVADFFEAITSKRHYRDPMPYHEALQLLAEESLVHFDKQVVDALFCHISENKICMVDNSGDEEKKLDRRKVRVPCRTQVSCQVANRTISGTSTNLSNGGIFIASDTGLDEGNLIDIIFALPDSPDQLLKLQGRVAWNNPLGRQAQGLPEGFGLEFVNLPEETSGALNGYISRFVARKEAGLASGEILTVH
;
A
#
# COMPACT_ATOMS: atom_id res chain seq x y z
N MET A 1 65.01 29.12 24.54
CA MET A 1 64.86 27.64 24.54
C MET A 1 65.02 27.14 25.96
N ALA A 2 63.91 26.87 26.64
CA ALA A 2 63.87 26.02 27.82
C ALA A 2 62.95 24.85 27.46
N SER A 3 63.50 23.64 27.46
CA SER A 3 62.83 22.39 27.10
C SER A 3 61.70 22.09 28.09
N LEU A 4 60.46 22.45 27.72
CA LEU A 4 59.26 21.90 28.34
C LEU A 4 59.06 20.50 27.76
N LYS A 5 59.45 19.48 28.54
CA LYS A 5 59.03 18.09 28.31
C LYS A 5 57.51 18.07 28.07
N PRO A 6 56.99 17.35 27.05
CA PRO A 6 55.56 17.20 26.90
C PRO A 6 55.05 16.39 28.09
N LEU A 7 54.27 17.02 28.99
CA LEU A 7 53.49 16.26 29.96
C LEU A 7 52.61 15.27 29.17
N LYS A 8 52.74 13.97 29.46
CA LYS A 8 51.78 12.96 28.99
C LYS A 8 50.39 13.41 29.48
N ARG A 9 49.53 13.83 28.57
CA ARG A 9 48.15 14.22 28.86
C ARG A 9 47.35 12.94 29.08
N ASP A 10 46.74 12.80 30.26
CA ASP A 10 45.87 11.68 30.61
C ASP A 10 44.40 12.08 30.41
N TYR A 11 43.66 11.30 29.61
CA TYR A 11 42.25 11.52 29.27
C TYR A 11 41.28 10.60 30.02
N SER A 12 41.75 9.90 31.06
CA SER A 12 40.96 8.96 31.88
C SER A 12 39.66 9.57 32.43
N ALA A 13 39.71 10.79 32.96
CA ALA A 13 38.52 11.49 33.47
C ALA A 13 37.51 11.86 32.38
N LEU A 14 38.00 12.18 31.17
CA LEU A 14 37.12 12.46 30.03
C LEU A 14 36.42 11.17 29.58
N LEU A 15 37.13 10.04 29.55
CA LEU A 15 36.55 8.73 29.23
C LEU A 15 35.46 8.34 30.23
N GLN A 16 35.66 8.61 31.52
CA GLN A 16 34.64 8.36 32.55
C GLN A 16 33.38 9.21 32.35
N SER A 17 33.52 10.43 31.82
CA SER A 17 32.36 11.26 31.46
C SER A 17 31.55 10.62 30.32
N TYR A 18 32.21 10.01 29.34
CA TYR A 18 31.56 9.23 28.27
C TYR A 18 30.89 7.95 28.81
N ARG A 19 31.52 7.22 29.74
CA ARG A 19 30.93 6.02 30.39
C ARG A 19 29.55 6.34 30.94
N LEU A 20 29.48 7.37 31.77
CA LEU A 20 28.26 7.78 32.41
C LEU A 20 27.23 8.31 31.41
N PHE A 21 27.64 9.03 30.35
CA PHE A 21 26.72 9.47 29.29
C PHE A 21 26.07 8.28 28.56
N LEU A 22 26.86 7.27 28.19
CA LEU A 22 26.35 6.10 27.49
C LEU A 22 25.41 5.26 28.37
N GLN A 23 25.71 5.14 29.67
CA GLN A 23 24.83 4.42 30.60
C GLN A 23 23.44 5.05 30.75
N GLU A 24 23.34 6.39 30.74
CA GLU A 24 22.07 7.09 30.94
C GLU A 24 21.30 7.34 29.64
N GLU A 25 21.96 7.84 28.58
CA GLU A 25 21.27 8.31 27.37
C GLU A 25 21.37 7.32 26.19
N ARG A 26 22.28 6.33 26.23
CA ARG A 26 22.52 5.36 25.13
C ARG A 26 22.89 3.95 25.63
N PRO A 27 22.01 3.26 26.37
CA PRO A 27 22.28 1.92 26.91
C PRO A 27 22.44 0.85 25.81
N ASP A 28 22.06 1.16 24.57
CA ASP A 28 22.28 0.35 23.38
C ASP A 28 23.78 0.19 23.02
N ILE A 29 24.64 1.11 23.49
CA ILE A 29 26.09 1.07 23.22
C ILE A 29 26.84 0.55 24.44
N ASP A 30 27.30 -0.70 24.35
CA ASP A 30 28.13 -1.35 25.37
C ASP A 30 29.51 -0.66 25.49
N PHE A 31 29.69 0.10 26.57
CA PHE A 31 30.90 0.88 26.86
C PHE A 31 32.14 0.01 27.04
N GLU A 32 32.03 -1.13 27.74
CA GLU A 32 33.18 -1.98 28.01
C GLU A 32 33.70 -2.63 26.73
N LYS A 33 32.78 -3.13 25.89
CA LYS A 33 33.16 -3.62 24.55
C LYS A 33 33.81 -2.54 23.70
N LEU A 34 33.32 -1.29 23.78
CA LEU A 34 33.89 -0.17 23.04
C LEU A 34 35.32 0.15 23.51
N CYS A 35 35.56 0.19 24.82
CA CYS A 35 36.88 0.40 25.43
C CYS A 35 37.87 -0.71 25.09
N HIS A 36 37.47 -1.99 25.24
CA HIS A 36 38.29 -3.14 24.86
C HIS A 36 38.71 -3.08 23.40
N SER A 37 37.78 -2.70 22.52
CA SER A 37 38.06 -2.57 21.09
C SER A 37 39.13 -1.50 20.80
N CYS A 38 39.29 -0.50 21.67
CA CYS A 38 40.25 0.60 21.53
C CYS A 38 41.54 0.39 22.34
N HIS A 39 41.77 -0.81 22.89
CA HIS A 39 42.90 -1.11 23.77
C HIS A 39 42.95 -0.22 25.02
N ILE A 40 41.78 0.13 25.58
CA ILE A 40 41.66 0.89 26.82
C ILE A 40 41.15 -0.04 27.93
N THR A 41 41.85 -0.07 29.06
CA THR A 41 41.39 -0.72 30.29
C THR A 41 40.53 0.25 31.10
N PRO A 42 39.22 -0.03 31.32
CA PRO A 42 38.28 0.94 31.89
C PRO A 42 38.61 1.45 33.30
N ASP A 43 39.29 0.64 34.13
CA ASP A 43 39.37 0.91 35.58
C ASP A 43 40.79 1.19 36.13
N SER A 44 41.86 1.17 35.31
CA SER A 44 43.24 1.28 35.84
C SER A 44 44.32 1.88 34.91
N GLY A 45 43.99 2.27 33.67
CA GLY A 45 44.97 2.80 32.71
C GLY A 45 44.90 4.31 32.50
N SER A 46 46.05 4.99 32.47
CA SER A 46 46.14 6.35 31.92
C SER A 46 45.80 6.30 30.42
N VAL A 47 44.84 7.10 29.98
CA VAL A 47 44.37 7.10 28.58
C VAL A 47 45.17 8.12 27.80
N ASP A 48 45.90 7.66 26.79
CA ASP A 48 46.63 8.56 25.92
C ASP A 48 45.72 9.20 24.85
N SER A 49 46.28 10.19 24.15
CA SER A 49 45.54 10.98 23.19
C SER A 49 45.11 10.20 21.94
N ARG A 50 45.87 9.15 21.58
CA ARG A 50 45.64 8.30 20.41
C ARG A 50 44.54 7.27 20.69
N GLN A 51 44.55 6.68 21.88
CA GLN A 51 43.48 5.83 22.40
C GLN A 51 42.16 6.58 22.45
N MET A 52 42.15 7.83 22.92
CA MET A 52 40.94 8.65 22.97
C MET A 52 40.42 9.03 21.57
N ALA A 53 41.31 9.30 20.61
CA ALA A 53 40.92 9.53 19.22
C ALA A 53 40.31 8.29 18.56
N LEU A 54 40.83 7.09 18.87
CA LEU A 54 40.26 5.82 18.41
C LEU A 54 38.88 5.57 19.03
N PHE A 55 38.74 5.79 20.33
CA PHE A 55 37.47 5.64 21.05
C PHE A 55 36.37 6.52 20.44
N THR A 56 36.63 7.81 20.30
CA THR A 56 35.64 8.78 19.75
C THR A 56 35.28 8.47 18.29
N ARG A 57 36.25 8.03 17.47
CA ARG A 57 35.98 7.60 16.08
C ARG A 57 35.08 6.36 16.02
N ARG A 58 35.32 5.36 16.87
CA ARG A 58 34.47 4.16 16.92
C ARG A 58 33.10 4.45 17.49
N LEU A 59 33.01 5.35 18.46
CA LEU A 59 31.74 5.82 18.99
C LEU A 59 30.89 6.51 17.91
N LEU A 60 31.50 7.38 17.10
CA LEU A 60 30.83 8.02 15.95
C LEU A 60 30.33 6.98 14.93
N ASN A 61 31.18 6.03 14.54
CA ASN A 61 30.81 4.99 13.58
C ASN A 61 29.67 4.10 14.08
N ARG A 62 29.69 3.73 15.37
CA ARG A 62 28.70 2.83 15.97
C ARG A 62 27.36 3.52 16.26
N SER A 63 27.39 4.82 16.57
CA SER A 63 26.19 5.59 16.87
C SER A 63 25.45 6.11 15.65
N GLY A 64 26.13 6.24 14.50
CA GLY A 64 25.57 6.81 13.26
C GLY A 64 25.21 8.30 13.35
N ASN A 65 25.45 8.97 14.49
CA ASN A 65 25.05 10.35 14.73
C ASN A 65 26.28 11.27 14.86
N PRO A 66 26.48 12.24 13.95
CA PRO A 66 27.62 13.15 13.98
C PRO A 66 27.61 14.15 15.16
N GLN A 67 26.51 14.23 15.92
CA GLN A 67 26.37 15.11 17.08
C GLN A 67 26.60 14.41 18.42
N ILE A 68 26.85 13.09 18.45
CA ILE A 68 26.95 12.33 19.71
C ILE A 68 28.03 12.88 20.65
N LEU A 69 29.16 13.37 20.11
CA LEU A 69 30.24 13.95 20.91
C LEU A 69 29.81 15.27 21.57
N ARG A 70 28.99 16.07 20.88
CA ARG A 70 28.42 17.31 21.43
C ARG A 70 27.34 16.99 22.48
N ALA A 71 26.53 15.96 22.26
CA ALA A 71 25.54 15.47 23.23
C ALA A 71 26.21 14.98 24.52
N ALA A 72 27.30 14.21 24.40
CA ALA A 72 28.11 13.78 25.54
C ALA A 72 28.68 14.96 26.32
N GLY A 73 29.15 16.01 25.63
CA GLY A 73 29.58 17.26 26.26
C GLY A 73 28.46 17.96 27.03
N ARG A 74 27.25 18.05 26.46
CA ARG A 74 26.07 18.65 27.12
C ARG A 74 25.65 17.86 28.36
N ALA A 75 25.71 16.53 28.31
CA ALA A 75 25.40 15.67 29.44
C ALA A 75 26.42 15.87 30.58
N ALA A 76 27.71 15.97 30.25
CA ALA A 76 28.75 16.26 31.23
C ALA A 76 28.53 17.61 31.93
N GLY A 77 28.24 18.68 31.18
CA GLY A 77 28.05 20.00 31.80
C GLY A 77 26.74 20.12 32.60
N ARG A 78 25.66 19.39 32.23
CA ARG A 78 24.46 19.24 33.08
C ARG A 78 24.82 18.66 34.45
N ARG A 79 25.63 17.62 34.52
CA ARG A 79 26.06 16.99 35.79
C ARG A 79 26.96 17.90 36.62
N SER A 80 27.94 18.56 35.99
CA SER A 80 28.82 19.52 36.68
C SER A 80 28.06 20.73 37.23
N GLY A 81 27.01 21.19 36.53
CA GLY A 81 26.16 22.29 36.98
C GLY A 81 25.30 21.96 38.22
N LEU A 82 24.76 20.73 38.29
CA LEU A 82 23.85 20.30 39.36
C LEU A 82 24.50 20.24 40.75
N GLY A 83 25.79 19.85 40.83
CA GLY A 83 26.52 19.75 42.11
C GLY A 83 26.82 21.10 42.78
N LEU A 84 27.07 22.15 41.99
CA LEU A 84 27.41 23.49 42.49
C LEU A 84 26.23 24.48 42.51
N MET A 85 25.10 24.18 41.86
CA MET A 85 23.85 24.93 42.05
C MET A 85 23.40 24.95 43.52
N ARG A 86 23.73 23.89 44.29
CA ARG A 86 23.54 23.84 45.75
C ARG A 86 24.41 24.85 46.52
N GLN A 87 25.57 25.24 45.98
CA GLN A 87 26.49 26.23 46.58
C GLN A 87 26.15 27.68 46.21
N LEU A 88 25.41 27.92 45.11
CA LEU A 88 24.89 29.25 44.74
C LEU A 88 23.94 29.85 45.80
N GLY A 89 23.30 28.98 46.59
CA GLY A 89 22.50 29.39 47.75
C GLY A 89 23.32 29.99 48.89
N LEU A 90 24.64 29.75 48.96
CA LEU A 90 25.44 30.03 50.16
C LEU A 90 26.72 30.88 49.95
N GLY A 91 27.15 31.24 48.72
CA GLY A 91 28.47 31.86 48.50
C GLY A 91 28.49 33.18 47.71
N LEU A 92 29.29 34.14 48.18
CA LEU A 92 29.54 35.53 47.71
C LEU A 92 30.12 35.71 46.27
N GLY A 93 29.97 34.76 45.35
CA GLY A 93 30.54 34.82 43.99
C GLY A 93 29.49 35.07 42.89
N GLY A 94 29.72 36.04 42.01
CA GLY A 94 28.88 36.26 40.81
C GLY A 94 29.07 35.16 39.73
N PRO A 95 28.17 35.10 38.73
CA PRO A 95 28.13 34.04 37.71
C PRO A 95 29.44 33.85 36.95
N THR A 96 30.18 34.94 36.69
CA THR A 96 31.50 34.91 36.05
C THR A 96 32.51 34.05 36.82
N ARG A 97 32.61 34.21 38.15
CA ARG A 97 33.57 33.47 38.98
C ARG A 97 33.20 32.00 39.11
N LEU A 98 31.89 31.72 39.11
CA LEU A 98 31.38 30.35 39.16
C LEU A 98 31.67 29.61 37.85
N LEU A 99 31.37 30.23 36.72
CA LEU A 99 31.69 29.70 35.40
C LEU A 99 33.21 29.50 35.25
N GLU A 100 34.02 30.47 35.65
CA GLU A 100 35.49 30.31 35.67
C GLU A 100 35.93 29.11 36.50
N LYS A 101 35.33 28.89 37.69
CA LYS A 101 35.67 27.75 38.55
C LYS A 101 35.30 26.41 37.90
N LEU A 102 34.07 26.29 37.39
CA LEU A 102 33.58 25.08 36.72
C LEU A 102 34.42 24.73 35.48
N ILE A 103 34.79 25.75 34.70
CA ILE A 103 35.61 25.56 33.51
C ILE A 103 37.04 25.19 33.90
N ARG A 104 37.62 25.77 34.95
CA ARG A 104 38.95 25.36 35.45
C ARG A 104 38.97 23.94 36.00
N GLU A 105 37.92 23.53 36.71
CA GLU A 105 37.76 22.14 37.18
C GLU A 105 37.70 21.18 35.99
N GLN A 106 36.90 21.50 34.95
CA GLN A 106 36.85 20.71 33.73
C GLN A 106 38.18 20.72 32.96
N ALA A 107 38.87 21.84 32.91
CA ALA A 107 40.18 21.97 32.27
C ALA A 107 41.21 21.04 32.95
N ALA A 108 41.22 21.01 34.29
CA ALA A 108 42.06 20.11 35.08
C ALA A 108 41.74 18.63 34.80
N LEU A 109 40.46 18.26 34.69
CA LEU A 109 40.03 16.90 34.33
C LEU A 109 40.40 16.51 32.89
N SER A 110 40.42 17.48 31.97
CA SER A 110 40.77 17.22 30.57
C SER A 110 42.27 17.11 30.29
N GLY A 111 43.13 17.41 31.27
CA GLY A 111 44.59 17.46 31.09
C GLY A 111 45.07 18.52 30.09
N GLN A 112 44.18 19.44 29.68
CA GLN A 112 44.47 20.51 28.72
C GLN A 112 44.60 21.85 29.44
N GLN A 113 45.51 22.71 28.96
CA GLN A 113 45.63 24.09 29.43
C GLN A 113 44.59 24.96 28.73
N TRP A 114 43.63 25.48 29.48
CA TRP A 114 42.62 26.41 28.98
C TRP A 114 43.01 27.82 29.45
N ASP A 115 43.20 28.75 28.53
CA ASP A 115 43.35 30.17 28.87
C ASP A 115 41.95 30.79 28.97
N ILE A 116 41.60 31.29 30.15
CA ILE A 116 40.28 31.83 30.46
C ILE A 116 40.45 33.30 30.84
N ARG A 117 39.78 34.18 30.10
CA ARG A 117 39.78 35.62 30.35
C ARG A 117 38.36 36.11 30.51
N SER A 118 38.14 37.00 31.47
CA SER A 118 36.87 37.69 31.70
C SER A 118 37.02 39.17 31.34
N PRO A 119 36.97 39.53 30.04
CA PRO A 119 37.12 40.92 29.58
C PRO A 119 35.94 41.82 29.98
N GLY A 120 34.82 41.25 30.40
CA GLY A 120 33.63 41.97 30.84
C GLY A 120 32.81 41.18 31.86
N ARG A 121 31.72 41.79 32.34
CA ARG A 121 30.86 41.22 33.39
C ARG A 121 30.09 39.98 32.93
N ASN A 122 29.72 39.97 31.66
CA ASN A 122 28.77 39.04 31.02
C ASN A 122 29.39 38.34 29.81
N LEU A 123 30.72 38.32 29.74
CA LEU A 123 31.49 37.76 28.64
C LEU A 123 32.68 36.98 29.22
N LEU A 124 32.79 35.72 28.82
CA LEU A 124 33.93 34.87 29.14
C LEU A 124 34.57 34.38 27.85
N ASP A 125 35.84 34.71 27.67
CA ASP A 125 36.66 34.27 26.54
C ASP A 125 37.49 33.06 26.97
N ILE A 126 37.40 31.98 26.20
CA ILE A 126 38.06 30.71 26.49
C ILE A 126 38.87 30.31 25.26
N THR A 127 40.17 30.12 25.47
CA THR A 127 41.09 29.69 24.41
C THR A 127 41.70 28.34 24.76
N ILE A 128 41.46 27.36 23.90
CA ILE A 128 41.97 25.99 24.05
C ILE A 128 42.97 25.75 22.91
N PRO A 129 44.24 25.39 23.20
CA PRO A 129 45.21 25.08 22.16
C PRO A 129 44.72 23.90 21.34
N GLY A 130 44.66 24.09 20.03
CA GLY A 130 44.07 23.15 19.08
C GLY A 130 45.14 22.20 18.60
N ASP A 131 44.99 20.91 18.89
CA ASP A 131 45.78 19.88 18.23
C ASP A 131 45.07 19.45 16.94
N PRO A 132 45.68 19.62 15.75
CA PRO A 132 45.10 19.22 14.47
C PRO A 132 44.69 17.74 14.43
N SER A 133 45.30 16.88 15.25
CA SER A 133 45.02 15.45 15.29
C SER A 133 43.81 15.05 16.16
N HIS A 134 43.18 16.01 16.86
CA HIS A 134 42.13 15.74 17.86
C HIS A 134 40.81 16.48 17.55
N HIS A 135 40.31 16.32 16.32
CA HIS A 135 39.08 16.96 15.82
C HIS A 135 37.81 16.69 16.66
N TRP A 136 37.79 15.61 17.44
CA TRP A 136 36.68 15.20 18.30
C TRP A 136 36.49 16.10 19.54
N SER A 137 37.56 16.72 20.03
CA SER A 137 37.56 17.48 21.29
C SER A 137 36.70 18.75 21.21
N CYS A 138 36.70 19.41 20.06
CA CYS A 138 35.95 20.64 19.82
C CYS A 138 34.43 20.46 20.01
N GLN A 139 33.85 19.39 19.45
CA GLN A 139 32.42 19.13 19.59
C GLN A 139 32.02 18.88 21.05
N TYR A 140 32.83 18.11 21.77
CA TYR A 140 32.62 17.86 23.19
C TYR A 140 32.68 19.15 24.02
N HIS A 141 33.73 19.96 23.85
CA HIS A 141 33.86 21.24 24.57
C HIS A 141 32.74 22.23 24.22
N SER A 142 32.31 22.27 22.96
CA SER A 142 31.17 23.11 22.56
C SER A 142 29.87 22.72 23.27
N GLY A 143 29.58 21.41 23.37
CA GLY A 143 28.39 20.93 24.07
C GLY A 143 28.46 21.17 25.57
N PHE A 144 29.63 21.00 26.18
CA PHE A 144 29.86 21.30 27.59
C PHE A 144 29.60 22.78 27.91
N LEU A 145 30.24 23.70 27.17
CA LEU A 145 30.08 25.15 27.37
C LEU A 145 28.65 25.62 27.09
N GLU A 146 27.99 25.05 26.09
CA GLU A 146 26.59 25.31 25.77
C GLU A 146 25.67 24.95 26.95
N SER A 147 25.88 23.78 27.57
CA SER A 147 25.08 23.38 28.74
C SER A 147 25.35 24.25 29.98
N LEU A 148 26.57 24.75 30.16
CA LEU A 148 26.87 25.67 31.25
C LEU A 148 26.22 27.04 31.06
N ALA A 149 26.13 27.54 29.83
CA ALA A 149 25.44 28.81 29.56
C ALA A 149 23.92 28.70 29.75
N LEU A 150 23.34 27.53 29.52
CA LEU A 150 21.91 27.27 29.80
C LEU A 150 21.57 27.35 31.29
N LEU A 151 22.54 27.22 32.21
CA LEU A 151 22.29 27.35 33.65
C LEU A 151 21.95 28.79 34.07
N PHE A 152 22.33 29.79 33.28
CA PHE A 152 22.24 31.22 33.66
C PHE A 152 21.37 32.07 32.74
N ASN A 153 20.86 31.52 31.62
CA ASN A 153 20.22 32.33 30.58
C ASN A 153 18.82 31.82 30.21
N GLN A 154 17.84 32.71 30.13
CA GLN A 154 16.44 32.41 29.79
C GLN A 154 16.11 32.57 28.29
N ARG A 155 16.98 33.21 27.49
CA ARG A 155 16.59 33.61 26.12
C ARG A 155 17.39 32.98 24.99
N SER A 156 18.66 32.67 25.21
CA SER A 156 19.47 31.78 24.36
C SER A 156 20.94 31.92 24.78
N PRO A 157 21.68 30.83 25.04
CA PRO A 157 23.10 30.93 25.36
C PRO A 157 23.86 31.45 24.13
N GLY A 158 24.50 32.62 24.25
CA GLY A 158 25.38 33.13 23.21
C GLY A 158 26.74 32.45 23.30
N LEU A 159 26.85 31.23 22.78
CA LEU A 159 28.13 30.54 22.57
C LEU A 159 28.61 30.81 21.14
N ALA A 160 29.49 31.79 20.98
CA ALA A 160 30.17 32.01 19.71
C ALA A 160 31.47 31.21 19.68
N HIS A 161 31.76 30.57 18.54
CA HIS A 161 33.00 29.83 18.33
C HIS A 161 33.72 30.35 17.06
N PRO A 162 34.26 31.59 17.11
CA PRO A 162 34.77 32.30 15.94
C PRO A 162 36.08 31.73 15.35
N ARG A 163 36.97 31.15 16.17
CA ARG A 163 38.19 30.46 15.68
C ARG A 163 38.14 28.99 16.08
N CYS A 164 38.42 28.10 15.13
CA CYS A 164 38.21 26.66 15.31
C CYS A 164 39.33 25.85 14.65
N SER A 165 39.94 24.94 15.40
CA SER A 165 40.99 24.06 14.88
C SER A 165 40.52 23.12 13.76
N ARG A 166 39.23 22.75 13.72
CA ARG A 166 38.63 22.01 12.61
C ARG A 166 38.60 22.82 11.30
N ARG A 167 38.61 24.16 11.39
CA ARG A 167 38.67 25.08 10.24
C ARG A 167 40.10 25.47 9.86
N GLY A 168 41.13 24.91 10.53
CA GLY A 168 42.55 25.15 10.25
C GLY A 168 43.26 26.10 11.22
N ASP A 169 42.58 26.61 12.25
CA ASP A 169 43.20 27.48 13.25
C ASP A 169 44.10 26.72 14.23
N ARG A 170 45.12 27.38 14.80
CA ARG A 170 46.03 26.78 15.80
C ARG A 170 45.40 26.58 17.18
N TYR A 171 44.20 27.11 17.40
CA TYR A 171 43.46 27.03 18.67
C TYR A 171 41.96 27.19 18.45
N CYS A 172 41.17 26.71 19.40
CA CYS A 172 39.74 26.95 19.46
C CYS A 172 39.47 28.12 20.41
N HIS A 173 38.73 29.13 19.95
CA HIS A 173 38.35 30.29 20.75
C HIS A 173 36.84 30.32 20.90
N TYR A 174 36.37 30.24 22.14
CA TYR A 174 34.96 30.27 22.50
C TYR A 174 34.66 31.55 23.27
N GLN A 175 33.53 32.17 22.95
CA GLN A 175 33.00 33.32 23.66
C GLN A 175 31.65 32.95 24.25
N LEU A 176 31.57 33.01 25.57
CA LEU A 176 30.35 32.72 26.33
C LEU A 176 29.73 34.02 26.80
N THR A 177 28.48 34.29 26.41
CA THR A 177 27.73 35.47 26.82
C THR A 177 26.43 35.10 27.53
N TRP A 178 26.06 35.88 28.56
CA TRP A 178 24.82 35.71 29.32
C TRP A 178 24.26 37.07 29.74
N ASP A 179 22.94 37.15 29.96
CA ASP A 179 22.29 38.37 30.43
C ASP A 179 22.28 38.42 31.97
N ASP A 180 22.43 39.61 32.55
CA ASP A 180 22.26 39.80 34.00
C ASP A 180 20.77 39.66 34.37
N SER A 181 20.43 38.79 35.33
CA SER A 181 19.05 38.73 35.80
C SER A 181 18.67 39.98 36.62
N PRO A 182 17.38 40.38 36.60
CA PRO A 182 16.89 41.45 37.45
C PRO A 182 17.12 41.18 38.94
N ALA A 183 17.02 39.90 39.35
CA ALA A 183 17.29 39.45 40.72
C ALA A 183 18.76 39.63 41.10
N GLU A 184 19.71 39.31 40.22
CA GLU A 184 21.15 39.48 40.43
C GLU A 184 21.52 40.97 40.62
N SER A 185 20.94 41.83 39.80
CA SER A 185 21.13 43.28 39.86
C SER A 185 20.51 43.90 41.13
N TRP A 186 19.41 43.33 41.62
CA TRP A 186 18.80 43.72 42.90
C TRP A 186 19.61 43.23 44.10
N ARG A 187 20.07 41.98 44.09
CA ARG A 187 20.94 41.39 45.12
C ARG A 187 22.23 42.19 45.31
N ARG A 188 22.80 42.71 44.22
CA ARG A 188 23.97 43.59 44.26
C ARG A 188 23.69 44.93 44.94
N ARG A 189 22.59 45.61 44.59
CA ARG A 189 22.16 46.85 45.26
C ARG A 189 21.93 46.64 46.75
N ARG A 190 21.28 45.52 47.12
CA ARG A 190 21.09 45.11 48.51
C ARG A 190 22.42 44.91 49.26
N ASN A 191 23.39 44.22 48.65
CA ASN A 191 24.69 43.97 49.29
C ASN A 191 25.51 45.27 49.46
N GLN A 192 25.44 46.21 48.51
CA GLN A 192 26.04 47.54 48.66
C GLN A 192 25.40 48.32 49.82
N ALA A 193 24.07 48.30 49.93
CA ALA A 193 23.36 48.91 51.04
C ALA A 193 23.68 48.25 52.39
N ALA A 194 23.91 46.94 52.43
CA ALA A 194 24.35 46.23 53.62
C ALA A 194 25.73 46.72 54.08
N VAL A 195 26.69 46.88 53.16
CA VAL A 195 28.02 47.44 53.46
C VAL A 195 27.90 48.87 54.01
N LEU A 196 27.10 49.73 53.37
CA LEU A 196 26.85 51.10 53.86
C LEU A 196 26.22 51.13 55.25
N THR A 197 25.30 50.22 55.54
CA THR A 197 24.65 50.08 56.85
C THR A 197 25.67 49.65 57.91
N THR A 198 26.56 48.70 57.59
CA THR A 198 27.64 48.26 58.50
C THR A 198 28.64 49.38 58.77
N VAL A 199 29.01 50.17 57.75
CA VAL A 199 29.89 51.33 57.92
C VAL A 199 29.22 52.40 58.79
N SER A 200 27.92 52.66 58.59
CA SER A 200 27.15 53.59 59.43
C SER A 200 27.06 53.13 60.88
N LEU A 201 26.98 51.82 61.13
CA LEU A 201 26.96 51.25 62.48
C LEU A 201 28.32 51.42 63.18
N LEU A 202 29.43 51.21 62.46
CA LEU A 202 30.78 51.38 62.99
C LEU A 202 31.14 52.85 63.23
N ALA A 203 30.61 53.77 62.42
CA ALA A 203 30.80 55.21 62.56
C ALA A 203 29.88 55.85 63.61
N ALA A 204 28.92 55.11 64.19
CA ALA A 204 27.94 55.61 65.16
C ALA A 204 28.55 56.39 66.35
N PRO A 205 29.71 56.02 66.93
CA PRO A 205 30.30 56.77 68.06
C PRO A 205 30.87 58.14 67.66
N TRP A 206 31.04 58.40 66.36
CA TRP A 206 31.67 59.60 65.80
C TRP A 206 30.64 60.55 65.16
N LEU A 207 29.36 60.18 65.20
CA LEU A 207 28.24 60.91 64.62
C LEU A 207 27.46 61.69 65.68
N PRO A 208 26.76 62.78 65.31
CA PRO A 208 25.85 63.48 66.21
C PRO A 208 24.79 62.54 66.82
N PRO A 209 24.34 62.75 68.07
CA PRO A 209 23.46 61.82 68.78
C PRO A 209 22.18 61.45 68.02
N VAL A 210 21.59 62.43 67.33
CA VAL A 210 20.39 62.24 66.51
C VAL A 210 20.67 61.28 65.35
N ALA A 211 21.79 61.48 64.63
CA ALA A 211 22.16 60.65 63.49
C ALA A 211 22.56 59.22 63.88
N ALA A 212 23.23 59.06 65.04
CA ALA A 212 23.63 57.76 65.57
C ALA A 212 22.43 56.87 65.94
N VAL A 213 21.30 57.46 66.34
CA VAL A 213 20.06 56.73 66.67
C VAL A 213 19.18 56.49 65.44
N THR A 214 19.19 57.36 64.43
CA THR A 214 18.27 57.25 63.28
C THR A 214 18.83 56.46 62.09
N LEU A 215 20.13 56.60 61.76
CA LEU A 215 20.69 56.02 60.55
C LEU A 215 20.78 54.47 60.57
N PRO A 216 21.22 53.81 61.67
CA PRO A 216 21.29 52.35 61.71
C PRO A 216 19.95 51.62 61.57
N PRO A 217 18.86 51.98 62.31
CA PRO A 217 17.58 51.29 62.16
C PRO A 217 16.92 51.55 60.79
N LEU A 218 17.09 52.74 60.21
CA LEU A 218 16.61 53.05 58.87
C LEU A 218 17.34 52.20 57.81
N GLY A 219 18.66 52.04 57.94
CA GLY A 219 19.48 51.17 57.09
C GLY A 219 19.08 49.70 57.21
N LEU A 220 18.83 49.22 58.44
CA LEU A 220 18.36 47.85 58.70
C LEU A 220 16.97 47.60 58.08
N ALA A 221 16.03 48.54 58.24
CA ALA A 221 14.70 48.47 57.66
C ALA A 221 14.74 48.46 56.12
N ALA A 222 15.58 49.32 55.52
CA ALA A 222 15.79 49.33 54.07
C ALA A 222 16.42 48.00 53.58
N MET A 223 17.37 47.44 54.32
CA MET A 223 17.99 46.14 54.00
C MET A 223 16.96 44.99 54.06
N LEU A 224 16.09 44.96 55.07
CA LEU A 224 15.01 43.98 55.18
C LEU A 224 14.01 44.11 54.03
N ALA A 225 13.60 45.34 53.70
CA ALA A 225 12.70 45.61 52.58
C ALA A 225 13.31 45.18 51.23
N MET A 226 14.58 45.48 50.99
CA MET A 226 15.30 45.01 49.80
C MET A 226 15.46 43.50 49.76
N THR A 227 15.64 42.84 50.92
CA THR A 227 15.72 41.37 50.99
C THR A 227 14.38 40.72 50.66
N ALA A 228 13.29 41.24 51.22
CA ALA A 228 11.93 40.77 50.93
C ALA A 228 11.58 40.95 49.44
N PHE A 229 11.87 42.14 48.87
CA PHE A 229 11.65 42.40 47.45
C PHE A 229 12.52 41.51 46.56
N GLY A 230 13.78 41.27 46.93
CA GLY A 230 14.67 40.34 46.22
C GLY A 230 14.10 38.92 46.18
N GLY A 231 13.58 38.43 47.32
CA GLY A 231 12.92 37.12 47.39
C GLY A 231 11.66 37.02 46.51
N THR A 232 10.90 38.12 46.35
CA THR A 232 9.76 38.13 45.41
C THR A 232 10.19 38.11 43.95
N LEU A 233 11.28 38.79 43.60
CA LEU A 233 11.85 38.75 42.24
C LEU A 233 12.34 37.34 41.89
N GLU A 234 13.10 36.71 42.77
CA GLU A 234 13.61 35.34 42.58
C GLU A 234 12.46 34.32 42.41
N ARG A 235 11.41 34.42 43.23
CA ARG A 235 10.23 33.54 43.10
C ARG A 235 9.49 33.73 41.78
N ASN A 236 9.34 34.98 41.34
CA ASN A 236 8.69 35.28 40.07
C ASN A 236 9.52 34.79 38.88
N GLU A 237 10.84 34.92 38.95
CA GLU A 237 11.75 34.42 37.93
C GLU A 237 11.71 32.89 37.85
N LEU A 238 11.83 32.19 38.98
CA LEU A 238 11.72 30.73 39.04
C LEU A 238 10.37 30.21 38.53
N ARG A 239 9.27 30.91 38.84
CA ARG A 239 7.94 30.56 38.33
C ARG A 239 7.87 30.68 36.81
N ARG A 240 8.47 31.72 36.22
CA ARG A 240 8.57 31.86 34.75
C ARG A 240 9.40 30.76 34.12
N HIS A 241 10.51 30.35 34.76
CA HIS A 241 11.32 29.21 34.29
C HIS A 241 10.50 27.92 34.25
N LEU A 242 9.77 27.61 35.33
CA LEU A 242 8.93 26.41 35.40
C LEU A 242 7.84 26.42 34.34
N GLN A 243 7.15 27.55 34.15
CA GLN A 243 6.10 27.68 33.13
C GLN A 243 6.65 27.51 31.71
N HIS A 244 7.80 28.11 31.40
CA HIS A 244 8.41 27.96 30.09
C HIS A 244 8.85 26.51 29.83
N GLN A 245 9.47 25.86 30.82
CA GLN A 245 9.82 24.44 30.70
C GLN A 245 8.59 23.55 30.51
N GLN A 246 7.51 23.79 31.26
CA GLN A 246 6.25 23.05 31.09
C GLN A 246 5.71 23.19 29.67
N ALA A 247 5.57 24.41 29.14
CA ALA A 247 5.08 24.64 27.79
C ALA A 247 5.94 23.95 26.72
N THR A 248 7.29 24.03 26.84
CA THR A 248 8.18 23.32 25.90
C THR A 248 8.08 21.80 26.02
N THR A 249 7.78 21.28 27.21
CA THR A 249 7.63 19.83 27.42
C THR A 249 6.30 19.35 26.82
N GLU A 250 5.23 20.12 26.99
CA GLU A 250 3.93 19.86 26.37
C GLU A 250 4.04 19.81 24.83
N GLU A 251 4.72 20.78 24.22
CA GLU A 251 4.95 20.81 22.76
C GLU A 251 5.70 19.55 22.25
N VAL A 252 6.72 19.12 22.98
CA VAL A 252 7.48 17.89 22.64
C VAL A 252 6.61 16.64 22.81
N VAL A 253 5.77 16.59 23.85
CA VAL A 253 4.83 15.47 24.07
C VAL A 253 3.79 15.40 22.96
N ASP A 254 3.22 16.53 22.54
CA ASP A 254 2.26 16.58 21.43
C ASP A 254 2.89 16.12 20.12
N GLN A 255 4.13 16.55 19.84
CA GLN A 255 4.87 16.09 18.66
C GLN A 255 5.16 14.58 18.71
N ALA A 256 5.47 14.04 19.90
CA ALA A 256 5.70 12.62 20.10
C ALA A 256 4.40 11.80 19.89
N ASN A 257 3.27 12.29 20.41
CA ASN A 257 1.96 11.66 20.25
C ASN A 257 1.52 11.61 18.78
N ALA A 258 1.69 12.71 18.02
CA ALA A 258 1.40 12.75 16.59
C ALA A 258 2.28 11.75 15.81
N SER A 259 3.56 11.64 16.16
CA SER A 259 4.47 10.67 15.54
C SER A 259 4.08 9.23 15.85
N LEU A 260 3.62 8.95 17.08
CA LEU A 260 3.15 7.62 17.47
C LEU A 260 1.88 7.22 16.71
N LEU A 261 0.92 8.14 16.55
CA LEU A 261 -0.30 7.91 15.75
C LEU A 261 0.04 7.58 14.29
N ASN A 262 0.96 8.34 13.68
CA ASN A 262 1.43 8.07 12.32
C ASN A 262 2.00 6.65 12.17
N LEU A 263 2.78 6.20 13.15
CA LEU A 263 3.36 4.85 13.15
C LEU A 263 2.30 3.76 13.33
N GLN A 264 1.30 3.97 14.18
CA GLN A 264 0.19 3.04 14.39
C GLN A 264 -0.62 2.86 13.10
N LEU A 265 -1.03 3.96 12.47
CA LEU A 265 -1.75 3.95 11.19
C LEU A 265 -0.93 3.26 10.09
N THR A 266 0.35 3.60 9.98
CA THR A 266 1.27 2.98 9.01
C THR A 266 1.34 1.47 9.22
N ARG A 267 1.40 1.01 10.47
CA ARG A 267 1.46 -0.42 10.80
C ARG A 267 0.17 -1.14 10.42
N GLU A 268 -0.99 -0.60 10.80
CA GLU A 268 -2.28 -1.23 10.51
C GLU A 268 -2.61 -1.24 9.03
N ILE A 269 -2.34 -0.13 8.33
CA ILE A 269 -2.47 -0.07 6.86
C ILE A 269 -1.49 -1.04 6.20
N GLY A 270 -0.24 -1.10 6.68
CA GLY A 270 0.75 -2.07 6.21
C GLY A 270 0.28 -3.52 6.38
N GLN A 271 -0.37 -3.86 7.49
CA GLN A 271 -0.96 -5.17 7.73
C GLN A 271 -2.14 -5.46 6.79
N ALA A 272 -2.99 -4.46 6.53
CA ALA A 272 -4.10 -4.57 5.58
C ALA A 272 -3.57 -4.85 4.16
N ILE A 273 -2.47 -4.19 3.76
CA ILE A 273 -1.82 -4.42 2.46
C ILE A 273 -1.27 -5.85 2.35
N SER A 274 -0.67 -6.39 3.43
CA SER A 274 -0.10 -7.75 3.39
C SER A 274 -1.11 -8.89 3.42
N SER A 275 -2.32 -8.64 3.92
CA SER A 275 -3.32 -9.69 4.18
C SER A 275 -4.38 -9.83 3.09
N ARG A 276 -4.54 -8.82 2.23
CA ARG A 276 -5.63 -8.76 1.24
C ARG A 276 -5.06 -8.68 -0.18
N SER A 277 -5.55 -9.55 -1.05
CA SER A 277 -5.14 -9.58 -2.47
C SER A 277 -6.01 -8.68 -3.35
N ASP A 278 -7.27 -8.44 -2.98
CA ASP A 278 -8.20 -7.62 -3.74
C ASP A 278 -8.09 -6.13 -3.37
N SER A 279 -8.02 -5.29 -4.40
CA SER A 279 -8.02 -3.85 -4.34
C SER A 279 -9.24 -3.26 -3.62
N GLU A 280 -10.45 -3.82 -3.80
CA GLU A 280 -11.65 -3.28 -3.14
C GLU A 280 -11.62 -3.52 -1.64
N ASP A 281 -11.25 -4.72 -1.23
CA ASP A 281 -11.18 -5.10 0.17
C ASP A 281 -10.06 -4.36 0.92
N LEU A 282 -8.93 -4.12 0.25
CA LEU A 282 -7.87 -3.26 0.76
C LEU A 282 -8.39 -1.84 1.02
N LEU A 283 -9.08 -1.26 0.05
CA LEU A 283 -9.64 0.09 0.16
C LEU A 283 -10.69 0.23 1.26
N ARG A 284 -11.55 -0.78 1.43
CA ARG A 284 -12.52 -0.83 2.54
C ARG A 284 -11.80 -0.88 3.89
N ALA A 285 -10.84 -1.78 4.05
CA ALA A 285 -10.08 -1.90 5.30
C ALA A 285 -9.34 -0.60 5.65
N VAL A 286 -8.72 0.06 4.66
CA VAL A 286 -8.08 1.37 4.87
C VAL A 286 -9.11 2.42 5.29
N SER A 287 -10.26 2.49 4.62
CA SER A 287 -11.35 3.42 4.98
C SER A 287 -11.83 3.20 6.41
N ASP A 288 -11.98 1.94 6.84
CA ASP A 288 -12.41 1.59 8.19
C ASP A 288 -11.37 2.01 9.24
N ILE A 289 -10.08 1.74 9.01
CA ILE A 289 -8.98 2.18 9.88
C ILE A 289 -8.98 3.71 10.03
N LEU A 290 -9.08 4.44 8.91
CA LEU A 290 -9.12 5.90 8.94
C LEU A 290 -10.35 6.43 9.69
N SER A 291 -11.50 5.77 9.58
CA SER A 291 -12.74 6.17 10.27
C SER A 291 -12.67 6.01 11.78
N HIS A 292 -11.95 4.99 12.26
CA HIS A 292 -11.85 4.70 13.69
C HIS A 292 -10.74 5.46 14.39
N GLN A 293 -9.65 5.76 13.67
CA GLN A 293 -8.45 6.37 14.27
C GLN A 293 -8.35 7.88 14.07
N LEU A 294 -9.06 8.44 13.08
CA LEU A 294 -9.01 9.88 12.81
C LEU A 294 -10.33 10.57 13.15
N ASP A 295 -10.25 11.70 13.85
CA ASP A 295 -11.41 12.55 14.17
C ASP A 295 -11.75 13.47 12.98
N PHE A 296 -12.23 12.87 11.89
CA PHE A 296 -12.82 13.56 10.73
C PHE A 296 -14.27 13.15 10.54
N ASP A 297 -15.09 14.05 10.00
CA ASP A 297 -16.51 13.78 9.80
C ASP A 297 -16.74 12.85 8.59
N ARG A 298 -15.86 12.92 7.58
CA ARG A 298 -15.84 12.02 6.42
C ARG A 298 -14.43 11.82 5.89
N GLY A 299 -14.25 10.67 5.25
CA GLY A 299 -13.09 10.36 4.44
C GLY A 299 -13.51 9.74 3.11
N MET A 300 -12.74 10.02 2.07
CA MET A 300 -13.02 9.55 0.72
C MET A 300 -11.73 9.20 -0.02
N ILE A 301 -11.76 8.08 -0.73
CA ILE A 301 -10.72 7.65 -1.65
C ILE A 301 -11.33 7.63 -3.05
N LEU A 302 -10.72 8.41 -3.93
CA LEU A 302 -11.08 8.49 -5.34
C LEU A 302 -9.92 7.96 -6.18
N LEU A 303 -10.20 7.10 -7.16
CA LEU A 303 -9.20 6.53 -8.05
C LEU A 303 -9.42 6.95 -9.50
N ALA A 304 -8.35 7.10 -10.25
CA ALA A 304 -8.38 7.43 -11.66
C ALA A 304 -8.96 6.27 -12.49
N ASP A 305 -9.68 6.60 -13.56
CA ASP A 305 -10.06 5.64 -14.60
C ASP A 305 -8.83 5.12 -15.37
N SER A 306 -9.01 4.06 -16.17
CA SER A 306 -7.93 3.45 -16.95
C SER A 306 -7.27 4.43 -17.92
N GLN A 307 -8.00 5.44 -18.41
CA GLN A 307 -7.48 6.50 -19.28
C GLN A 307 -6.94 7.72 -18.52
N ARG A 308 -7.01 7.74 -17.18
CA ARG A 308 -6.58 8.83 -16.28
C ARG A 308 -7.18 10.19 -16.63
N LYS A 309 -8.42 10.20 -17.12
CA LYS A 309 -9.20 11.39 -17.45
C LYS A 309 -10.08 11.85 -16.30
N ALA A 310 -10.49 10.97 -15.41
CA ALA A 310 -11.34 11.34 -14.28
C ALA A 310 -11.11 10.47 -13.04
N LEU A 311 -11.30 11.05 -11.86
CA LEU A 311 -11.34 10.36 -10.58
C LEU A 311 -12.77 9.92 -10.28
N HIS A 312 -12.92 8.64 -9.95
CA HIS A 312 -14.15 8.04 -9.50
C HIS A 312 -14.06 7.72 -8.02
N TYR A 313 -15.13 7.99 -7.28
CA TYR A 313 -15.25 7.50 -5.92
C TYR A 313 -15.17 5.97 -5.87
N ARG A 314 -14.46 5.43 -4.88
CA ARG A 314 -14.30 3.99 -4.67
C ARG A 314 -14.72 3.56 -3.28
N CYS A 315 -14.23 4.25 -2.25
CA CYS A 315 -14.62 3.97 -0.87
C CYS A 315 -14.49 5.23 0.00
N GLY A 316 -15.06 5.17 1.20
CA GLY A 316 -15.01 6.23 2.17
C GLY A 316 -15.95 5.99 3.34
N PHE A 317 -15.93 6.87 4.33
CA PHE A 317 -16.77 6.83 5.52
C PHE A 317 -17.46 8.17 5.76
N GLY A 318 -18.54 8.15 6.54
CA GLY A 318 -19.29 9.35 6.93
C GLY A 318 -20.19 9.97 5.84
N LEU A 319 -20.35 9.30 4.69
CA LEU A 319 -21.15 9.76 3.55
C LEU A 319 -22.60 9.29 3.64
N ASN A 320 -23.56 10.19 3.37
CA ASN A 320 -24.98 9.85 3.29
C ASN A 320 -25.39 9.42 1.87
N ALA A 321 -26.53 8.72 1.72
CA ALA A 321 -27.00 8.24 0.41
C ALA A 321 -27.15 9.34 -0.65
N ALA A 322 -27.58 10.54 -0.26
CA ALA A 322 -27.68 11.69 -1.16
C ALA A 322 -26.31 12.23 -1.61
N GLU A 323 -25.27 12.09 -0.77
CA GLU A 323 -23.91 12.53 -1.06
C GLU A 323 -23.20 11.50 -1.94
N LEU A 324 -23.40 10.21 -1.68
CA LEU A 324 -22.99 9.10 -2.57
C LEU A 324 -23.50 9.30 -3.99
N LYS A 325 -24.78 9.64 -4.16
CA LYS A 325 -25.37 9.93 -5.48
C LYS A 325 -24.73 11.13 -6.18
N ARG A 326 -24.18 12.10 -5.44
CA ARG A 326 -23.42 13.22 -6.02
C ARG A 326 -22.00 12.80 -6.41
N LEU A 327 -21.40 11.87 -5.67
CA LEU A 327 -20.08 11.31 -5.92
C LEU A 327 -20.04 10.27 -7.05
N GLU A 328 -21.19 9.81 -7.53
CA GLU A 328 -21.29 9.02 -8.78
C GLU A 328 -20.78 9.81 -9.99
N SER A 329 -20.88 11.14 -9.96
CA SER A 329 -20.35 11.99 -11.02
C SER A 329 -18.82 12.05 -10.94
N PRO A 330 -18.10 11.68 -12.03
CA PRO A 330 -16.65 11.60 -11.98
C PRO A 330 -16.00 12.99 -11.98
N LEU A 331 -14.91 13.11 -11.23
CA LEU A 331 -14.16 14.36 -11.09
C LEU A 331 -13.08 14.44 -12.16
N ALA A 332 -13.22 15.34 -13.13
CA ALA A 332 -12.27 15.45 -14.24
C ALA A 332 -10.83 15.72 -13.76
N LEU A 333 -9.91 14.87 -14.23
CA LEU A 333 -8.48 14.82 -13.93
C LEU A 333 -7.67 15.51 -15.05
N SER A 334 -8.15 15.45 -16.30
CA SER A 334 -7.52 16.08 -17.48
C SER A 334 -8.49 16.98 -18.27
N GLY A 335 -8.06 18.22 -18.56
CA GLY A 335 -8.79 19.26 -19.30
C GLY A 335 -7.92 20.53 -19.44
N ARG A 336 -8.28 21.50 -20.31
CA ARG A 336 -7.50 22.76 -20.53
C ARG A 336 -7.04 23.33 -19.18
N HIS A 337 -5.72 23.47 -19.05
CA HIS A 337 -4.88 23.54 -17.84
C HIS A 337 -5.28 24.41 -16.62
N ASP A 338 -6.43 25.10 -16.62
CA ASP A 338 -6.81 26.04 -15.54
C ASP A 338 -8.21 25.77 -14.92
N ARG A 339 -8.93 24.71 -15.29
CA ARG A 339 -10.35 24.53 -14.89
C ARG A 339 -10.71 23.21 -14.21
N THR A 340 -9.79 22.27 -14.03
CA THR A 340 -10.10 21.04 -13.28
C THR A 340 -9.99 21.28 -11.78
N PRO A 341 -10.93 20.79 -10.95
CA PRO A 341 -10.83 20.87 -9.48
C PRO A 341 -9.52 20.33 -8.92
N LEU A 342 -8.89 19.36 -9.59
CA LEU A 342 -7.69 18.67 -9.11
C LEU A 342 -6.36 19.28 -9.59
N ALA A 343 -6.40 20.36 -10.39
CA ALA A 343 -5.19 20.95 -10.98
C ALA A 343 -4.06 21.24 -9.97
N PRO A 344 -4.32 21.74 -8.74
CA PRO A 344 -3.26 21.99 -7.75
C PRO A 344 -2.58 20.71 -7.25
N LEU A 345 -3.34 19.63 -7.06
CA LEU A 345 -2.85 18.33 -6.60
C LEU A 345 -1.97 17.66 -7.67
N LEU A 346 -2.40 17.76 -8.94
CA LEU A 346 -1.70 17.19 -10.09
C LEU A 346 -0.39 17.94 -10.42
N ALA A 347 -0.39 19.27 -10.32
CA ALA A 347 0.78 20.08 -10.64
C ALA A 347 1.91 19.92 -9.62
N ASN A 348 1.59 19.88 -8.32
CA ASN A 348 2.59 19.91 -7.25
C ASN A 348 2.91 18.55 -6.65
N LYS A 349 2.07 17.52 -6.87
CA LYS A 349 2.17 16.19 -6.24
C LYS A 349 2.31 16.28 -4.70
N ARG A 350 1.70 17.30 -4.10
CA ARG A 350 1.68 17.57 -2.66
C ARG A 350 0.25 17.69 -2.18
N GLY A 351 0.04 17.39 -0.92
CA GLY A 351 -1.28 17.57 -0.33
C GLY A 351 -1.60 19.05 -0.13
N LEU A 352 -2.88 19.29 0.17
CA LEU A 352 -3.45 20.61 0.38
C LEU A 352 -4.29 20.58 1.65
N LEU A 353 -4.15 21.62 2.46
CA LEU A 353 -4.90 21.85 3.69
C LEU A 353 -5.69 23.15 3.58
N ILE A 354 -7.00 23.09 3.83
CA ILE A 354 -7.90 24.25 3.80
C ILE A 354 -8.74 24.29 5.08
N ASN A 355 -8.56 25.36 5.87
CA ASN A 355 -9.26 25.57 7.14
C ASN A 355 -10.66 26.20 6.98
N ASP A 356 -10.88 27.01 5.95
CA ASP A 356 -12.21 27.53 5.61
C ASP A 356 -12.37 27.61 4.10
N VAL A 357 -13.26 26.79 3.57
CA VAL A 357 -13.59 26.72 2.14
C VAL A 357 -14.18 28.03 1.61
N ARG A 358 -14.74 28.90 2.47
CA ARG A 358 -15.42 30.15 2.08
C ARG A 358 -14.51 31.37 2.00
N GLN A 359 -13.33 31.33 2.63
CA GLN A 359 -12.46 32.51 2.79
C GLN A 359 -11.31 32.58 1.76
N PHE A 360 -11.27 31.68 0.78
CA PHE A 360 -10.10 31.53 -0.09
C PHE A 360 -10.21 32.29 -1.42
N GLN A 361 -9.12 32.94 -1.84
CA GLN A 361 -9.05 33.78 -3.07
C GLN A 361 -8.15 33.22 -4.18
N ASP A 362 -7.43 32.11 -3.97
CA ASP A 362 -6.55 31.53 -5.00
C ASP A 362 -7.38 30.84 -6.11
N VAL A 363 -7.24 31.36 -7.33
CA VAL A 363 -7.94 30.88 -8.54
C VAL A 363 -7.64 29.41 -8.81
N ARG A 364 -6.44 28.91 -8.47
CA ARG A 364 -6.01 27.54 -8.78
C ARG A 364 -6.80 26.49 -8.02
N VAL A 365 -7.22 26.81 -6.79
CA VAL A 365 -7.88 25.87 -5.86
C VAL A 365 -9.39 26.07 -5.81
N HIS A 366 -9.89 27.15 -6.44
CA HIS A 366 -11.29 27.57 -6.41
C HIS A 366 -12.29 26.46 -6.78
N ASN A 367 -11.98 25.68 -7.81
CA ASN A 367 -12.85 24.60 -8.27
C ASN A 367 -12.90 23.42 -7.28
N LEU A 368 -11.80 23.12 -6.59
CA LEU A 368 -11.74 22.11 -5.53
C LEU A 368 -12.55 22.55 -4.32
N CYS A 369 -12.34 23.78 -3.88
CA CYS A 369 -13.09 24.39 -2.78
C CYS A 369 -14.60 24.39 -3.08
N ARG A 370 -15.00 24.74 -4.31
CA ARG A 370 -16.41 24.68 -4.72
C ARG A 370 -16.98 23.26 -4.63
N TRP A 371 -16.20 22.26 -5.03
CA TRP A 371 -16.62 20.86 -4.98
C TRP A 371 -16.83 20.39 -3.53
N PHE A 372 -15.88 20.64 -2.63
CA PHE A 372 -16.05 20.37 -1.20
C PHE A 372 -17.18 21.19 -0.56
N ALA A 373 -17.34 22.46 -0.94
CA ALA A 373 -18.48 23.28 -0.50
C ALA A 373 -19.83 22.69 -0.93
N ALA A 374 -19.92 22.12 -2.13
CA ALA A 374 -21.14 21.46 -2.62
C ALA A 374 -21.46 20.16 -1.87
N LEU A 375 -20.44 19.53 -1.27
CA LEU A 375 -20.58 18.40 -0.33
C LEU A 375 -20.88 18.86 1.10
N GLY A 376 -20.93 20.18 1.37
CA GLY A 376 -21.19 20.73 2.70
C GLY A 376 -19.98 20.80 3.63
N SER A 377 -18.77 20.64 3.10
CA SER A 377 -17.53 20.71 3.88
C SER A 377 -17.18 22.14 4.27
N ARG A 378 -16.65 22.34 5.48
CA ARG A 378 -16.12 23.62 5.97
C ARG A 378 -14.61 23.69 5.93
N ALA A 379 -13.95 22.58 6.21
CA ALA A 379 -12.50 22.43 6.17
C ALA A 379 -12.17 21.05 5.59
N PHE A 380 -11.05 20.92 4.87
CA PHE A 380 -10.62 19.64 4.32
C PHE A 380 -9.09 19.55 4.20
N VAL A 381 -8.58 18.31 4.22
CA VAL A 381 -7.23 17.95 3.82
C VAL A 381 -7.33 16.95 2.68
N CYS A 382 -6.57 17.14 1.61
CA CYS A 382 -6.51 16.18 0.53
C CYS A 382 -5.07 15.94 0.06
N CYS A 383 -4.72 14.68 -0.18
CA CYS A 383 -3.40 14.25 -0.63
C CYS A 383 -3.53 13.38 -1.89
N PRO A 384 -2.63 13.55 -2.87
CA PRO A 384 -2.60 12.68 -4.04
C PRO A 384 -2.10 11.28 -3.65
N ILE A 385 -2.77 10.25 -4.16
CA ILE A 385 -2.28 8.87 -4.11
C ILE A 385 -1.37 8.68 -5.33
N ILE A 386 -0.10 8.43 -5.07
CA ILE A 386 0.94 8.38 -6.11
C ILE A 386 1.49 6.96 -6.21
N SER A 387 1.57 6.44 -7.43
CA SER A 387 2.28 5.20 -7.77
C SER A 387 3.11 5.44 -9.03
N ASP A 388 4.35 4.97 -9.08
CA ASP A 388 5.29 5.18 -10.21
C ASP A 388 5.40 6.64 -10.67
N GLN A 389 5.45 7.57 -9.71
CA GLN A 389 5.47 9.03 -9.94
C GLN A 389 4.22 9.58 -10.65
N GLN A 390 3.14 8.80 -10.77
CA GLN A 390 1.89 9.19 -11.39
C GLN A 390 0.79 9.27 -10.33
N VAL A 391 -0.10 10.25 -10.46
CA VAL A 391 -1.25 10.36 -9.57
C VAL A 391 -2.29 9.34 -10.04
N ILE A 392 -2.53 8.32 -9.21
CA ILE A 392 -3.51 7.26 -9.46
C ILE A 392 -4.82 7.50 -8.70
N GLY A 393 -4.83 8.45 -7.75
CA GLY A 393 -6.00 8.77 -6.97
C GLY A 393 -5.83 9.97 -6.05
N MET A 394 -6.83 10.22 -5.22
CA MET A 394 -6.87 11.24 -4.18
C MET A 394 -7.45 10.64 -2.91
N LEU A 395 -6.74 10.84 -1.79
CA LEU A 395 -7.26 10.65 -0.46
C LEU A 395 -7.70 12.01 0.08
N ALA A 396 -8.94 12.15 0.51
CA ALA A 396 -9.43 13.38 1.11
C ALA A 396 -10.22 13.11 2.40
N LEU A 397 -10.00 13.95 3.40
CA LEU A 397 -10.71 13.95 4.67
C LEU A 397 -11.29 15.34 4.91
N ASP A 398 -12.50 15.43 5.46
CA ASP A 398 -13.16 16.70 5.69
C ASP A 398 -13.91 16.82 7.02
N LEU A 399 -14.19 18.07 7.38
CA LEU A 399 -14.99 18.47 8.53
C LEU A 399 -16.19 19.27 8.03
N ARG A 400 -17.40 18.81 8.35
CA ARG A 400 -18.68 19.51 8.11
C ARG A 400 -18.85 20.63 9.14
N THR A 401 -18.46 20.36 10.38
CA THR A 401 -18.43 21.33 11.47
C THR A 401 -17.01 21.39 12.04
N PRO A 402 -16.30 22.53 11.93
CA PRO A 402 -14.93 22.62 12.43
C PRO A 402 -14.93 22.56 13.95
N LYS A 403 -14.72 21.37 14.51
CA LYS A 403 -14.49 21.15 15.95
C LYS A 403 -13.11 21.66 16.36
N ARG A 404 -12.15 21.57 15.44
CA ARG A 404 -10.76 22.05 15.56
C ARG A 404 -10.29 22.63 14.23
N LEU A 405 -9.21 23.40 14.28
CA LEU A 405 -8.48 23.82 13.09
C LEU A 405 -7.60 22.67 12.59
N LEU A 406 -7.53 22.51 11.28
CA LEU A 406 -6.60 21.59 10.63
C LEU A 406 -5.19 22.19 10.69
N VAL A 407 -4.24 21.36 11.08
CA VAL A 407 -2.84 21.72 11.28
C VAL A 407 -1.93 20.95 10.32
N GLU A 408 -0.70 21.42 10.15
CA GLU A 408 0.28 20.80 9.26
C GLU A 408 0.54 19.32 9.58
N SER A 409 0.38 18.90 10.84
CA SER A 409 0.51 17.50 11.22
C SER A 409 -0.57 16.60 10.61
N ASP A 410 -1.79 17.12 10.40
CA ASP A 410 -2.86 16.38 9.71
C ASP A 410 -2.48 16.16 8.24
N LEU A 411 -1.90 17.18 7.59
CA LEU A 411 -1.41 17.08 6.22
C LEU A 411 -0.26 16.06 6.11
N GLN A 412 0.74 16.14 7.00
CA GLN A 412 1.87 15.22 7.03
C GLN A 412 1.45 13.77 7.26
N LEU A 413 0.43 13.54 8.11
CA LEU A 413 -0.16 12.22 8.34
C LEU A 413 -0.71 11.65 7.03
N LEU A 414 -1.51 12.42 6.29
CA LEU A 414 -2.10 11.96 5.02
C LEU A 414 -1.04 11.81 3.92
N GLU A 415 -0.05 12.69 3.86
CA GLU A 415 1.09 12.56 2.93
C GLU A 415 1.94 11.31 3.22
N GLY A 416 1.99 10.85 4.46
CA GLY A 416 2.59 9.56 4.83
C GLY A 416 1.75 8.35 4.41
N ILE A 417 0.42 8.45 4.54
CA ILE A 417 -0.51 7.34 4.28
C ILE A 417 -0.83 7.17 2.79
N ALA A 418 -1.03 8.26 2.04
CA ALA A 418 -1.48 8.19 0.65
C ALA A 418 -0.54 7.36 -0.26
N PRO A 419 0.80 7.44 -0.15
CA PRO A 419 1.71 6.56 -0.89
C PRO A 419 1.56 5.08 -0.52
N LEU A 420 1.26 4.74 0.74
CA LEU A 420 1.05 3.35 1.16
C LEU A 420 -0.17 2.75 0.47
N ILE A 421 -1.26 3.52 0.38
CA ILE A 421 -2.45 3.12 -0.38
C ILE A 421 -2.07 2.89 -1.85
N GLY A 422 -1.26 3.78 -2.42
CA GLY A 422 -0.82 3.66 -3.81
C GLY A 422 0.02 2.40 -4.08
N ILE A 423 0.95 2.07 -3.18
CA ILE A 423 1.75 0.85 -3.24
C ILE A 423 0.87 -0.40 -3.11
N GLY A 424 -0.07 -0.40 -2.16
CA GLY A 424 -0.99 -1.53 -1.97
C GLY A 424 -1.87 -1.82 -3.19
N LEU A 425 -2.44 -0.76 -3.78
CA LEU A 425 -3.22 -0.87 -5.01
C LEU A 425 -2.38 -1.37 -6.19
N GLN A 426 -1.15 -0.88 -6.33
CA GLN A 426 -0.24 -1.32 -7.38
C GLN A 426 0.12 -2.80 -7.22
N ASN A 427 0.40 -3.25 -6.00
CA ASN A 427 0.74 -4.65 -5.72
C ASN A 427 -0.43 -5.59 -6.03
N SER A 428 -1.65 -5.23 -5.61
CA SER A 428 -2.86 -6.00 -5.92
C SER A 428 -3.04 -6.14 -7.44
N ARG A 429 -2.96 -5.01 -8.17
CA ARG A 429 -3.04 -5.01 -9.64
C ARG A 429 -1.94 -5.86 -10.30
N LEU A 430 -0.70 -5.78 -9.83
CA LEU A 430 0.41 -6.57 -10.37
C LEU A 430 0.20 -8.08 -10.13
N LEU A 431 -0.38 -8.46 -9.00
CA LEU A 431 -0.72 -9.86 -8.71
C LEU A 431 -1.84 -10.36 -9.64
N ASP A 432 -2.88 -9.55 -9.86
CA ASP A 432 -3.98 -9.88 -10.78
C ASP A 432 -3.48 -10.01 -12.22
N GLU A 433 -2.68 -9.05 -12.69
CA GLU A 433 -2.07 -9.09 -14.02
C GLU A 433 -1.17 -10.32 -14.21
N ARG A 434 -0.36 -10.67 -13.19
CA ARG A 434 0.48 -11.87 -13.23
C ARG A 434 -0.35 -13.15 -13.26
N SER A 435 -1.42 -13.21 -12.48
CA SER A 435 -2.35 -14.35 -12.47
C SER A 435 -3.03 -14.52 -13.82
N ALA A 436 -3.57 -13.44 -14.39
CA ALA A 436 -4.21 -13.45 -15.71
C ALA A 436 -3.22 -13.85 -16.83
N GLN A 437 -1.98 -13.34 -16.78
CA GLN A 437 -0.92 -13.73 -17.71
C GLN A 437 -0.57 -15.21 -17.58
N PHE A 438 -0.44 -15.73 -16.36
CA PHE A 438 -0.17 -17.15 -16.13
C PHE A 438 -1.29 -18.02 -16.72
N GLN A 439 -2.55 -17.73 -16.41
CA GLN A 439 -3.69 -18.45 -16.98
C GLN A 439 -3.71 -18.39 -18.52
N SER A 440 -3.43 -17.22 -19.10
CA SER A 440 -3.36 -17.05 -20.56
C SER A 440 -2.25 -17.90 -21.19
N VAL A 441 -1.07 -17.98 -20.55
CA VAL A 441 0.04 -18.83 -21.00
C VAL A 441 -0.36 -20.30 -20.98
N ILE A 442 -0.98 -20.78 -19.90
CA ILE A 442 -1.45 -22.18 -19.80
C ILE A 442 -2.49 -22.48 -20.90
N GLN A 443 -3.44 -21.58 -21.13
CA GLN A 443 -4.43 -21.72 -22.21
C GLN A 443 -3.79 -21.78 -23.59
N VAL A 444 -2.77 -20.94 -23.85
CA VAL A 444 -2.02 -20.97 -25.12
C VAL A 444 -1.26 -22.28 -25.30
N LEU A 445 -0.66 -22.82 -24.24
CA LEU A 445 0.00 -24.14 -24.29
C LEU A 445 -1.02 -25.23 -24.65
N ALA A 446 -2.15 -25.30 -23.95
CA ALA A 446 -3.21 -26.26 -24.26
C ALA A 446 -3.75 -26.09 -25.69
N ALA A 447 -4.05 -24.86 -26.12
CA ALA A 447 -4.52 -24.58 -27.47
C ALA A 447 -3.50 -24.94 -28.56
N SER A 448 -2.19 -24.86 -28.26
CA SER A 448 -1.14 -25.20 -29.22
C SER A 448 -1.08 -26.69 -29.54
N ILE A 449 -1.37 -27.57 -28.57
CA ILE A 449 -1.44 -29.00 -28.82
C ILE A 449 -2.74 -29.37 -29.53
N ASP A 450 -3.88 -28.80 -29.12
CA ASP A 450 -5.18 -28.97 -29.78
C ASP A 450 -5.13 -28.52 -31.25
N ALA A 451 -4.38 -27.46 -31.57
CA ALA A 451 -4.19 -27.00 -32.96
C ALA A 451 -3.32 -27.96 -33.80
N ARG A 452 -2.47 -28.77 -33.17
CA ARG A 452 -1.65 -29.78 -33.88
C ARG A 452 -2.42 -31.09 -34.04
N ASP A 453 -3.23 -31.45 -33.04
CA ASP A 453 -4.12 -32.60 -32.99
C ASP A 453 -5.58 -32.14 -33.14
N PHE A 454 -5.98 -31.75 -34.36
CA PHE A 454 -7.31 -31.22 -34.65
C PHE A 454 -8.47 -32.13 -34.23
N LEU A 455 -8.20 -33.42 -33.99
CA LEU A 455 -9.19 -34.42 -33.60
C LEU A 455 -9.56 -34.36 -32.13
N THR A 456 -8.73 -33.74 -31.31
CA THR A 456 -8.95 -33.53 -29.88
C THR A 456 -9.20 -32.06 -29.55
N ALA A 457 -9.55 -31.22 -30.53
CA ALA A 457 -9.84 -29.81 -30.27
C ALA A 457 -11.00 -29.66 -29.26
N GLY A 458 -10.71 -29.10 -28.08
CA GLY A 458 -11.68 -28.96 -26.99
C GLY A 458 -11.79 -30.18 -26.04
N HIS A 459 -11.12 -31.29 -26.34
CA HIS A 459 -11.01 -32.45 -25.44
C HIS A 459 -10.39 -32.05 -24.10
N SER A 460 -9.25 -31.34 -24.15
CA SER A 460 -8.54 -30.86 -22.97
C SER A 460 -9.43 -30.00 -22.07
N VAL A 461 -10.36 -29.21 -22.65
CA VAL A 461 -11.33 -28.39 -21.92
C VAL A 461 -12.36 -29.28 -21.23
N GLN A 462 -12.94 -30.25 -21.94
CA GLN A 462 -13.96 -31.16 -21.38
C GLN A 462 -13.39 -32.05 -20.26
N VAL A 463 -12.20 -32.61 -20.45
CA VAL A 463 -11.49 -33.37 -19.40
C VAL A 463 -11.25 -32.50 -18.16
N THR A 464 -10.89 -31.24 -18.38
CA THR A 464 -10.71 -30.28 -17.29
C THR A 464 -12.02 -30.01 -16.53
N GLU A 465 -13.14 -29.84 -17.24
CA GLU A 465 -14.46 -29.65 -16.62
C GLU A 465 -14.86 -30.85 -15.75
N TYR A 466 -14.71 -32.07 -16.26
CA TYR A 466 -14.99 -33.28 -15.49
C TYR A 466 -14.05 -33.43 -14.28
N ALA A 467 -12.76 -33.15 -14.45
CA ALA A 467 -11.78 -33.23 -13.37
C ALA A 467 -12.10 -32.24 -12.23
N VAL A 468 -12.46 -30.98 -12.55
CA VAL A 468 -12.89 -29.98 -11.56
C VAL A 468 -14.20 -30.39 -10.89
N GLY A 469 -15.16 -30.94 -11.66
CA GLY A 469 -16.40 -31.50 -11.13
C GLY A 469 -16.16 -32.60 -10.10
N ILE A 470 -15.27 -33.55 -10.42
CA ILE A 470 -14.83 -34.61 -9.50
C ILE A 470 -14.18 -34.02 -8.24
N CYS A 471 -13.25 -33.07 -8.38
CA CYS A 471 -12.61 -32.44 -7.22
C CYS A 471 -13.63 -31.78 -6.27
N THR A 472 -14.64 -31.14 -6.84
CA THR A 472 -15.73 -30.49 -6.08
C THR A 472 -16.54 -31.53 -5.30
N GLN A 473 -16.90 -32.64 -5.93
CA GLN A 473 -17.64 -33.74 -5.29
C GLN A 473 -16.84 -34.45 -4.18
N LEU A 474 -15.53 -34.53 -4.35
CA LEU A 474 -14.63 -35.08 -3.33
C LEU A 474 -14.33 -34.09 -2.18
N GLY A 475 -14.83 -32.86 -2.24
CA GLY A 475 -14.61 -31.84 -1.21
C GLY A 475 -13.15 -31.36 -1.13
N LEU A 476 -12.42 -31.39 -2.25
CA LEU A 476 -11.03 -30.95 -2.29
C LEU A 476 -10.92 -29.41 -2.26
N GLY A 477 -9.87 -28.90 -1.62
CA GLY A 477 -9.66 -27.45 -1.50
C GLY A 477 -9.48 -26.73 -2.85
N SER A 478 -9.77 -25.42 -2.89
CA SER A 478 -9.66 -24.59 -4.11
C SER A 478 -8.30 -24.70 -4.77
N ASP A 479 -7.22 -24.65 -3.99
CA ASP A 479 -5.85 -24.64 -4.51
C ASP A 479 -5.47 -25.99 -5.13
N TYR A 480 -5.94 -27.09 -4.55
CA TYR A 480 -5.72 -28.42 -5.11
C TYR A 480 -6.55 -28.62 -6.38
N THR A 481 -7.80 -28.14 -6.38
CA THR A 481 -8.68 -28.18 -7.55
C THR A 481 -8.09 -27.37 -8.71
N ASP A 482 -7.51 -26.19 -8.44
CA ASP A 482 -6.84 -25.39 -9.48
C ASP A 482 -5.58 -26.08 -10.03
N MET A 483 -4.82 -26.75 -9.16
CA MET A 483 -3.67 -27.56 -9.60
C MET A 483 -4.12 -28.70 -10.53
N VAL A 484 -5.16 -29.45 -10.16
CA VAL A 484 -5.73 -30.52 -11.00
C VAL A 484 -6.28 -29.96 -12.31
N ARG A 485 -6.93 -28.79 -12.28
CA ARG A 485 -7.43 -28.09 -13.47
C ARG A 485 -6.30 -27.79 -14.45
N ILE A 486 -5.17 -27.26 -13.98
CA ILE A 486 -4.00 -26.97 -14.84
C ILE A 486 -3.37 -28.26 -15.35
N ALA A 487 -3.23 -29.27 -14.50
CA ALA A 487 -2.72 -30.57 -14.90
C ALA A 487 -3.61 -31.24 -15.97
N ALA A 488 -4.93 -31.18 -15.82
CA ALA A 488 -5.89 -31.69 -16.79
C ALA A 488 -5.80 -30.96 -18.13
N MET A 489 -5.66 -29.63 -18.16
CA MET A 489 -5.48 -28.89 -19.43
C MET A 489 -4.20 -29.26 -20.18
N LEU A 490 -3.17 -29.77 -19.47
CA LEU A 490 -1.85 -30.04 -20.03
C LEU A 490 -1.50 -31.54 -20.08
N HIS A 491 -2.43 -32.43 -19.75
CA HIS A 491 -2.14 -33.86 -19.58
C HIS A 491 -1.49 -34.48 -20.83
N ASP A 492 -1.97 -34.05 -21.99
CA ASP A 492 -1.58 -34.54 -23.31
C ASP A 492 -0.47 -33.70 -24.00
N TYR A 493 0.12 -32.72 -23.32
CA TYR A 493 1.07 -31.79 -23.95
C TYR A 493 2.30 -32.48 -24.57
N GLY A 494 2.70 -33.62 -24.04
CA GLY A 494 3.78 -34.48 -24.53
C GLY A 494 3.51 -35.15 -25.87
N LYS A 495 2.27 -35.12 -26.39
CA LYS A 495 1.97 -35.50 -27.79
C LYS A 495 2.79 -34.67 -28.79
N LEU A 496 3.31 -33.51 -28.37
CA LEU A 496 4.30 -32.76 -29.15
C LEU A 496 5.55 -33.55 -29.54
N ALA A 497 5.95 -34.55 -28.75
CA ALA A 497 7.11 -35.40 -29.04
C ALA A 497 6.79 -36.55 -30.01
N VAL A 498 5.52 -36.77 -30.35
CA VAL A 498 5.09 -37.83 -31.27
C VAL A 498 5.18 -37.32 -32.72
N PRO A 499 5.75 -38.09 -33.67
CA PRO A 499 5.78 -37.73 -35.09
C PRO A 499 4.39 -37.60 -35.72
N ASP A 500 4.22 -36.62 -36.61
CA ASP A 500 2.93 -36.31 -37.25
C ASP A 500 2.34 -37.48 -38.04
N PHE A 501 3.16 -38.29 -38.71
CA PHE A 501 2.67 -39.44 -39.49
C PHE A 501 2.09 -40.56 -38.62
N ILE A 502 2.39 -40.58 -37.31
CA ILE A 502 1.82 -41.50 -36.33
C ILE A 502 0.58 -40.87 -35.68
N LEU A 503 0.68 -39.61 -35.27
CA LEU A 503 -0.41 -38.90 -34.61
C LEU A 503 -1.63 -38.69 -35.53
N LYS A 504 -1.40 -38.41 -36.82
CA LYS A 504 -2.44 -38.16 -37.84
C LYS A 504 -2.72 -39.38 -38.73
N LYS A 505 -2.31 -40.58 -38.29
CA LYS A 505 -2.45 -41.79 -39.12
C LYS A 505 -3.93 -42.15 -39.28
N ASP A 506 -4.34 -42.32 -40.54
CA ASP A 506 -5.67 -42.82 -40.85
C ASP A 506 -5.73 -44.37 -40.73
N GLY A 507 -5.88 -44.90 -39.51
CA GLY A 507 -6.16 -46.31 -39.25
C GLY A 507 -5.64 -46.81 -37.90
N GLU A 508 -5.64 -48.12 -37.71
CA GLU A 508 -5.08 -48.72 -36.49
C GLU A 508 -3.56 -48.56 -36.42
N LEU A 509 -3.07 -48.27 -35.21
CA LEU A 509 -1.65 -48.18 -34.90
C LEU A 509 -1.08 -49.57 -34.64
N ASN A 510 0.08 -49.86 -35.23
CA ASN A 510 0.84 -51.07 -34.95
C ASN A 510 1.50 -51.01 -33.54
N ALA A 511 2.13 -52.10 -33.11
CA ALA A 511 2.71 -52.19 -31.77
C ALA A 511 3.83 -51.15 -31.51
N GLU A 512 4.66 -50.88 -32.51
CA GLU A 512 5.76 -49.90 -32.42
C GLU A 512 5.23 -48.46 -32.35
N GLU A 513 4.24 -48.14 -33.18
CA GLU A 513 3.54 -46.85 -33.19
C GLU A 513 2.82 -46.59 -31.86
N LYS A 514 2.13 -47.61 -31.31
CA LYS A 514 1.50 -47.55 -29.98
C LYS A 514 2.53 -47.32 -28.88
N ALA A 515 3.67 -47.98 -28.94
CA ALA A 515 4.75 -47.78 -27.97
C ALA A 515 5.25 -46.33 -27.98
N LEU A 516 5.33 -45.71 -29.17
CA LEU A 516 5.73 -44.32 -29.29
C LEU A 516 4.68 -43.34 -28.73
N ILE A 517 3.38 -43.56 -28.98
CA ILE A 517 2.32 -42.73 -28.39
C ILE A 517 2.33 -42.86 -26.86
N ARG A 518 2.57 -44.05 -26.31
CA ARG A 518 2.65 -44.27 -24.84
C ARG A 518 3.78 -43.51 -24.15
N THR A 519 4.71 -42.91 -24.90
CA THR A 519 5.74 -42.04 -24.31
C THR A 519 5.23 -40.66 -23.93
N HIS A 520 4.05 -40.24 -24.42
CA HIS A 520 3.59 -38.86 -24.22
C HIS A 520 3.40 -38.44 -22.77
N PRO A 521 2.98 -39.27 -21.78
CA PRO A 521 2.87 -38.81 -20.39
C PRO A 521 4.24 -38.46 -19.82
N ASP A 522 5.24 -39.31 -20.08
CA ASP A 522 6.61 -39.06 -19.64
C ASP A 522 7.21 -37.82 -20.33
N LYS A 523 6.88 -37.61 -21.61
CA LYS A 523 7.26 -36.40 -22.33
C LYS A 523 6.54 -35.15 -21.83
N SER A 524 5.25 -35.25 -21.47
CA SER A 524 4.52 -34.17 -20.81
C SER A 524 5.21 -33.79 -19.51
N ARG A 525 5.56 -34.77 -18.67
CA ARG A 525 6.34 -34.56 -17.44
C ARG A 525 7.67 -33.86 -17.73
N GLU A 526 8.50 -34.40 -18.62
CA GLU A 526 9.82 -33.84 -18.97
C GLU A 526 9.75 -32.38 -19.44
N ILE A 527 8.72 -32.05 -20.23
CA ILE A 527 8.51 -30.69 -20.74
C ILE A 527 8.03 -29.76 -19.63
N LEU A 528 7.06 -30.20 -18.81
CA LEU A 528 6.47 -29.39 -17.75
C LEU A 528 7.42 -29.19 -16.56
N GLU A 529 8.36 -30.10 -16.30
CA GLU A 529 9.43 -29.94 -15.30
C GLU A 529 10.34 -28.73 -15.58
N ARG A 530 10.35 -28.21 -16.81
CA ARG A 530 11.09 -27.00 -17.17
C ARG A 530 10.42 -25.72 -16.67
N ILE A 531 9.13 -25.78 -16.34
CA ILE A 531 8.41 -24.66 -15.73
C ILE A 531 8.69 -24.68 -14.23
N PRO A 532 9.18 -23.58 -13.64
CA PRO A 532 9.46 -23.50 -12.21
C PRO A 532 8.16 -23.35 -11.42
N PHE A 533 7.35 -24.41 -11.36
CA PHE A 533 6.13 -24.42 -10.56
C PHE A 533 6.47 -24.26 -9.06
N GLU A 534 5.63 -23.49 -8.35
CA GLU A 534 5.79 -23.19 -6.93
C GLU A 534 4.58 -23.66 -6.12
N GLY A 535 4.75 -23.81 -4.81
CA GLY A 535 3.68 -24.23 -3.91
C GLY A 535 3.05 -25.58 -4.32
N ILE A 536 1.72 -25.62 -4.35
CA ILE A 536 0.95 -26.82 -4.67
C ILE A 536 1.13 -27.27 -6.13
N TYR A 537 1.42 -26.34 -7.05
CA TYR A 537 1.59 -26.60 -8.48
C TYR A 537 2.84 -27.41 -8.81
N ARG A 538 3.79 -27.58 -7.87
CA ARG A 538 4.96 -28.46 -8.06
C ARG A 538 4.59 -29.90 -8.40
N GLN A 539 3.37 -30.32 -8.06
CA GLN A 539 2.85 -31.66 -8.35
C GLN A 539 2.42 -31.84 -9.81
N ILE A 540 2.23 -30.76 -10.58
CA ILE A 540 1.69 -30.83 -11.94
C ILE A 540 2.46 -31.83 -12.83
N PRO A 541 3.80 -31.79 -12.94
CA PRO A 541 4.50 -32.69 -13.86
C PRO A 541 4.36 -34.17 -13.49
N GLU A 542 4.30 -34.49 -12.20
CA GLU A 542 4.10 -35.87 -11.71
C GLU A 542 2.66 -36.34 -11.95
N VAL A 543 1.68 -35.49 -11.64
CA VAL A 543 0.25 -35.76 -11.88
C VAL A 543 -0.01 -35.99 -13.37
N VAL A 544 0.52 -35.12 -14.22
CA VAL A 544 0.44 -35.26 -15.68
C VAL A 544 1.21 -36.50 -16.15
N GLY A 545 2.40 -36.78 -15.61
CA GLY A 545 3.18 -37.94 -16.02
C GLY A 545 2.52 -39.29 -15.70
N ALA A 546 1.62 -39.32 -14.73
CA ALA A 546 0.97 -40.53 -14.22
C ALA A 546 -0.50 -40.70 -14.66
N HIS A 547 -1.05 -39.82 -15.51
CA HIS A 547 -2.49 -39.84 -15.84
C HIS A 547 -2.95 -41.09 -16.64
N HIS A 548 -2.02 -41.91 -17.13
CA HIS A 548 -2.30 -43.21 -17.77
C HIS A 548 -1.89 -44.42 -16.92
N GLU A 549 -1.49 -44.19 -15.67
CA GLU A 549 -1.31 -45.27 -14.70
C GLU A 549 -2.66 -45.87 -14.29
N LYS A 550 -2.66 -47.16 -13.97
CA LYS A 550 -3.87 -47.91 -13.59
C LYS A 550 -3.67 -48.51 -12.22
N LEU A 551 -4.72 -48.62 -11.41
CA LEU A 551 -4.59 -49.06 -10.01
C LEU A 551 -3.95 -50.45 -9.85
N ASP A 552 -4.14 -51.35 -10.81
CA ASP A 552 -3.55 -52.69 -10.84
C ASP A 552 -2.07 -52.73 -11.31
N GLY A 553 -1.54 -51.59 -11.77
CA GLY A 553 -0.19 -51.42 -12.31
C GLY A 553 -0.02 -51.90 -13.75
N SER A 554 -1.12 -52.14 -14.47
CA SER A 554 -1.08 -52.44 -15.91
C SER A 554 -0.94 -51.18 -16.79
N GLY A 555 -0.94 -49.99 -16.17
CA GLY A 555 -0.79 -48.70 -16.82
C GLY A 555 0.65 -48.37 -17.24
N TYR A 556 0.86 -47.13 -17.68
CA TYR A 556 2.16 -46.62 -18.15
C TYR A 556 2.32 -45.15 -17.74
N PRO A 557 3.55 -44.60 -17.68
CA PRO A 557 4.83 -45.17 -18.12
C PRO A 557 5.59 -46.02 -17.09
N ASN A 558 5.31 -45.92 -15.79
CA ASN A 558 6.09 -46.53 -14.72
C ASN A 558 5.44 -47.78 -14.11
N GLY A 559 4.15 -48.02 -14.36
CA GLY A 559 3.43 -49.17 -13.81
C GLY A 559 3.12 -49.03 -12.32
N LEU A 560 2.82 -47.79 -11.90
CA LEU A 560 2.50 -47.44 -10.50
C LEU A 560 1.22 -48.15 -10.04
N LYS A 561 1.13 -48.50 -8.75
CA LYS A 561 0.00 -49.26 -8.19
C LYS A 561 -0.72 -48.51 -7.08
N GLY A 562 -2.05 -48.59 -7.08
CA GLY A 562 -2.89 -48.07 -6.01
C GLY A 562 -2.56 -46.62 -5.62
N ASN A 563 -2.11 -46.43 -4.38
CA ASN A 563 -1.79 -45.12 -3.80
C ASN A 563 -0.44 -44.53 -4.25
N GLU A 564 0.37 -45.28 -5.01
CA GLU A 564 1.57 -44.73 -5.65
C GLU A 564 1.19 -43.74 -6.77
N ILE A 565 -0.03 -43.85 -7.30
CA ILE A 565 -0.56 -42.93 -8.31
C ILE A 565 -1.10 -41.67 -7.60
N PRO A 566 -0.60 -40.47 -7.92
CA PRO A 566 -1.11 -39.23 -7.36
C PRO A 566 -2.64 -39.12 -7.52
N LEU A 567 -3.34 -38.62 -6.50
CA LEU A 567 -4.79 -38.47 -6.56
C LEU A 567 -5.24 -37.65 -7.79
N GLY A 568 -4.56 -36.55 -8.08
CA GLY A 568 -4.82 -35.75 -9.29
C GLY A 568 -4.71 -36.56 -10.59
N ALA A 569 -3.78 -37.51 -10.66
CA ALA A 569 -3.60 -38.36 -11.85
C ALA A 569 -4.75 -39.36 -11.98
N ARG A 570 -5.22 -39.94 -10.85
CA ARG A 570 -6.40 -40.81 -10.81
C ARG A 570 -7.67 -40.06 -11.23
N ILE A 571 -7.81 -38.79 -10.84
CA ILE A 571 -8.91 -37.92 -11.26
C ILE A 571 -8.87 -37.67 -12.77
N ILE A 572 -7.71 -37.29 -13.31
CA ILE A 572 -7.55 -37.02 -14.74
C ILE A 572 -7.76 -38.29 -15.56
N ALA A 573 -7.26 -39.44 -15.12
CA ALA A 573 -7.43 -40.72 -15.81
C ALA A 573 -8.92 -41.09 -16.01
N VAL A 574 -9.74 -40.86 -14.98
CA VAL A 574 -11.18 -41.10 -15.05
C VAL A 574 -11.88 -40.08 -15.97
N ALA A 575 -11.51 -38.81 -15.86
CA ALA A 575 -12.07 -37.74 -16.70
C ALA A 575 -11.72 -37.92 -18.18
N ASP A 576 -10.47 -38.24 -18.50
CA ASP A 576 -9.97 -38.51 -19.85
C ASP A 576 -10.64 -39.74 -20.45
N PHE A 577 -10.69 -40.86 -19.73
CA PHE A 577 -11.35 -42.06 -20.22
C PHE A 577 -12.83 -41.82 -20.53
N PHE A 578 -13.54 -41.10 -19.64
CA PHE A 578 -14.95 -40.80 -19.82
C PHE A 578 -15.21 -39.87 -21.01
N GLU A 579 -14.41 -38.81 -21.16
CA GLU A 579 -14.49 -37.94 -22.34
C GLU A 579 -14.20 -38.76 -23.61
N ALA A 580 -13.14 -39.55 -23.62
CA ALA A 580 -12.68 -40.29 -24.78
C ALA A 580 -13.70 -41.29 -25.34
N ILE A 581 -14.55 -41.88 -24.49
CA ILE A 581 -15.63 -42.79 -24.93
C ILE A 581 -16.94 -42.07 -25.27
N THR A 582 -17.16 -40.87 -24.74
CA THR A 582 -18.37 -40.07 -24.98
C THR A 582 -18.21 -39.02 -26.10
N SER A 583 -16.98 -38.77 -26.55
CA SER A 583 -16.67 -37.88 -27.67
C SER A 583 -16.65 -38.61 -29.03
N LYS A 584 -16.90 -37.87 -30.11
CA LYS A 584 -16.90 -38.42 -31.47
C LYS A 584 -15.45 -38.56 -31.97
N ARG A 585 -15.04 -39.76 -32.42
CA ARG A 585 -13.70 -40.01 -32.99
C ARG A 585 -13.78 -40.52 -34.43
N HIS A 586 -12.67 -40.44 -35.19
CA HIS A 586 -12.61 -40.86 -36.60
C HIS A 586 -13.09 -42.28 -36.88
N TYR A 587 -12.93 -43.19 -35.91
CA TYR A 587 -13.22 -44.63 -36.05
C TYR A 587 -14.40 -45.09 -35.18
N ARG A 588 -15.03 -44.19 -34.42
CA ARG A 588 -16.02 -44.57 -33.40
C ARG A 588 -17.02 -43.46 -33.13
N ASP A 589 -18.31 -43.80 -33.15
CA ASP A 589 -19.38 -42.92 -32.71
C ASP A 589 -19.41 -42.77 -31.17
N PRO A 590 -19.86 -41.61 -30.65
CA PRO A 590 -20.03 -41.37 -29.22
C PRO A 590 -20.82 -42.49 -28.53
N MET A 591 -20.29 -43.02 -27.43
CA MET A 591 -21.04 -43.93 -26.56
C MET A 591 -22.10 -43.15 -25.78
N PRO A 592 -23.36 -43.63 -25.70
CA PRO A 592 -24.37 -43.01 -24.84
C PRO A 592 -23.89 -42.93 -23.39
N TYR A 593 -24.19 -41.83 -22.72
CA TYR A 593 -23.73 -41.58 -21.34
C TYR A 593 -24.04 -42.75 -20.38
N HIS A 594 -25.20 -43.39 -20.50
CA HIS A 594 -25.56 -44.49 -19.61
C HIS A 594 -24.66 -45.72 -19.79
N GLU A 595 -24.31 -46.06 -21.03
CA GLU A 595 -23.37 -47.14 -21.35
C GLU A 595 -21.94 -46.78 -20.93
N ALA A 596 -21.54 -45.52 -21.13
CA ALA A 596 -20.24 -45.02 -20.71
C ALA A 596 -20.06 -45.08 -19.18
N LEU A 597 -21.10 -44.72 -18.43
CA LEU A 597 -21.10 -44.83 -16.96
C LEU A 597 -21.07 -46.29 -16.51
N GLN A 598 -21.82 -47.18 -17.16
CA GLN A 598 -21.78 -48.61 -16.84
C GLN A 598 -20.38 -49.20 -17.09
N LEU A 599 -19.78 -48.89 -18.24
CA LEU A 599 -18.42 -49.33 -18.55
C LEU A 599 -17.41 -48.80 -17.52
N LEU A 600 -17.51 -47.52 -17.15
CA LEU A 600 -16.64 -46.94 -16.13
C LEU A 600 -16.82 -47.60 -14.75
N ALA A 601 -18.05 -47.99 -14.38
CA ALA A 601 -18.31 -48.75 -13.16
C ALA A 601 -17.66 -50.14 -13.19
N GLU A 602 -17.70 -50.83 -14.33
CA GLU A 602 -17.04 -52.13 -14.51
C GLU A 602 -15.51 -51.98 -14.44
N GLU A 603 -14.95 -50.97 -15.10
CA GLU A 603 -13.51 -50.66 -15.08
C GLU A 603 -13.03 -50.18 -13.69
N SER A 604 -13.90 -49.60 -12.86
CA SER A 604 -13.58 -49.18 -11.48
C SER A 604 -13.26 -50.33 -10.52
N LEU A 605 -13.57 -51.57 -10.92
CA LEU A 605 -13.24 -52.77 -10.12
C LEU A 605 -11.76 -53.14 -10.21
N VAL A 606 -11.05 -52.67 -11.23
CA VAL A 606 -9.68 -53.10 -11.54
C VAL A 606 -8.74 -51.93 -11.85
N HIS A 607 -9.18 -50.98 -12.68
CA HIS A 607 -8.29 -49.98 -13.29
C HIS A 607 -8.45 -48.57 -12.70
N PHE A 608 -9.66 -48.16 -12.32
CA PHE A 608 -9.95 -46.82 -11.82
C PHE A 608 -10.33 -46.79 -10.35
N ASP A 609 -10.09 -45.66 -9.68
CA ASP A 609 -10.48 -45.47 -8.29
C ASP A 609 -11.99 -45.31 -8.16
N LYS A 610 -12.61 -46.23 -7.43
CA LYS A 610 -14.04 -46.23 -7.17
C LYS A 610 -14.54 -44.90 -6.59
N GLN A 611 -13.80 -44.26 -5.68
CA GLN A 611 -14.22 -42.98 -5.09
C GLN A 611 -14.25 -41.86 -6.13
N VAL A 612 -13.30 -41.86 -7.06
CA VAL A 612 -13.21 -40.89 -8.16
C VAL A 612 -14.32 -41.12 -9.18
N VAL A 613 -14.60 -42.39 -9.50
CA VAL A 613 -15.70 -42.77 -10.40
C VAL A 613 -17.06 -42.41 -9.80
N ASP A 614 -17.29 -42.72 -8.53
CA ASP A 614 -18.51 -42.34 -7.80
C ASP A 614 -18.69 -40.81 -7.78
N ALA A 615 -17.61 -40.05 -7.58
CA ALA A 615 -17.63 -38.59 -7.63
C ALA A 615 -17.97 -38.05 -9.02
N LEU A 616 -17.46 -38.65 -10.10
CA LEU A 616 -17.87 -38.30 -11.47
C LEU A 616 -19.36 -38.59 -11.68
N PHE A 617 -19.86 -39.72 -11.19
CA PHE A 617 -21.28 -40.07 -11.27
C PHE A 617 -22.15 -39.04 -10.55
N CYS A 618 -21.77 -38.65 -9.33
CA CYS A 618 -22.45 -37.59 -8.60
C CYS A 618 -22.47 -36.28 -9.41
N HIS A 619 -21.31 -35.82 -9.90
CA HIS A 619 -21.21 -34.59 -10.69
C HIS A 619 -22.10 -34.62 -11.95
N ILE A 620 -22.06 -35.71 -12.70
CA ILE A 620 -22.91 -35.89 -13.90
C ILE A 620 -24.39 -35.99 -13.51
N SER A 621 -24.71 -36.67 -12.40
CA SER A 621 -26.08 -36.82 -11.92
C SER A 621 -26.67 -35.50 -11.42
N GLU A 622 -25.89 -34.63 -10.79
CA GLU A 622 -26.33 -33.30 -10.33
C GLU A 622 -26.52 -32.34 -11.50
N ASN A 623 -25.59 -32.36 -12.47
CA ASN A 623 -25.79 -31.68 -13.74
C ASN A 623 -27.01 -32.24 -14.47
N LYS A 624 -27.27 -33.56 -14.39
CA LYS A 624 -28.48 -34.20 -14.91
C LYS A 624 -29.72 -33.94 -14.08
N ILE A 625 -29.69 -33.71 -12.76
CA ILE A 625 -30.86 -33.33 -11.96
C ILE A 625 -31.27 -31.89 -12.32
N CYS A 626 -30.28 -31.02 -12.61
CA CYS A 626 -30.53 -29.74 -13.29
C CYS A 626 -31.04 -29.90 -14.75
N MET A 627 -30.79 -31.06 -15.39
CA MET A 627 -31.33 -31.41 -16.72
C MET A 627 -32.62 -32.27 -16.68
N VAL A 628 -33.02 -32.84 -15.54
CA VAL A 628 -34.18 -33.73 -15.37
C VAL A 628 -35.42 -32.94 -14.93
N ASP A 629 -35.23 -31.77 -14.30
CA ASP A 629 -36.23 -30.68 -14.36
C ASP A 629 -36.34 -30.05 -15.77
N ASN A 630 -35.57 -30.55 -16.73
CA ASN A 630 -35.60 -30.17 -18.15
C ASN A 630 -35.68 -31.40 -19.09
N SER A 631 -36.09 -32.58 -18.63
CA SER A 631 -36.15 -33.76 -19.50
C SER A 631 -37.48 -33.84 -20.26
N GLY A 632 -37.56 -33.01 -21.30
CA GLY A 632 -38.40 -33.19 -22.48
C GLY A 632 -37.61 -32.66 -23.69
N ASP A 633 -36.91 -33.58 -24.36
CA ASP A 633 -36.22 -33.41 -25.65
C ASP A 633 -35.02 -32.43 -25.71
N GLU A 634 -33.81 -32.96 -25.51
CA GLU A 634 -32.53 -32.27 -25.74
C GLU A 634 -31.67 -33.05 -26.76
N GLU A 635 -32.08 -33.03 -28.03
CA GLU A 635 -31.11 -33.00 -29.13
C GLU A 635 -30.43 -31.62 -29.13
N LYS A 636 -29.09 -31.62 -29.11
CA LYS A 636 -28.17 -30.50 -29.40
C LYS A 636 -28.73 -29.10 -29.08
N LYS A 637 -28.56 -28.63 -27.84
CA LYS A 637 -28.67 -27.19 -27.53
C LYS A 637 -27.46 -26.44 -28.09
N LEU A 638 -27.54 -26.11 -29.39
CA LEU A 638 -27.01 -24.85 -29.91
C LEU A 638 -27.47 -23.74 -28.95
N ASP A 639 -26.60 -22.85 -28.46
CA ASP A 639 -27.00 -21.75 -27.56
C ASP A 639 -28.17 -20.96 -28.18
N ARG A 640 -29.41 -21.31 -27.83
CA ARG A 640 -30.63 -20.89 -28.52
C ARG A 640 -30.91 -19.38 -28.35
N ARG A 641 -30.11 -18.68 -27.55
CA ARG A 641 -30.09 -17.22 -27.45
C ARG A 641 -29.28 -16.57 -28.59
N LYS A 642 -28.35 -17.29 -29.21
CA LYS A 642 -27.46 -16.82 -30.30
C LYS A 642 -27.83 -17.33 -31.70
N VAL A 643 -28.93 -18.09 -31.82
CA VAL A 643 -29.41 -18.66 -33.09
C VAL A 643 -30.27 -17.64 -33.84
N ARG A 644 -29.86 -17.28 -35.05
CA ARG A 644 -30.69 -16.55 -36.01
C ARG A 644 -31.26 -17.51 -37.04
N VAL A 645 -32.59 -17.51 -37.18
CA VAL A 645 -33.31 -18.29 -38.19
C VAL A 645 -33.81 -17.37 -39.32
N PRO A 646 -33.89 -17.86 -40.56
CA PRO A 646 -34.56 -17.16 -41.65
C PRO A 646 -36.01 -16.82 -41.27
N CYS A 647 -36.38 -15.57 -41.47
CA CYS A 647 -37.74 -15.10 -41.26
C CYS A 647 -38.03 -14.05 -42.32
N ARG A 648 -38.97 -14.34 -43.23
CA ARG A 648 -39.42 -13.42 -44.27
C ARG A 648 -40.84 -12.99 -43.98
N THR A 649 -40.98 -11.91 -43.23
CA THR A 649 -42.27 -11.29 -42.94
C THR A 649 -42.21 -9.79 -43.19
N GLN A 650 -43.35 -9.19 -43.46
CA GLN A 650 -43.43 -7.73 -43.49
C GLN A 650 -43.38 -7.18 -42.07
N VAL A 651 -42.50 -6.21 -41.88
CA VAL A 651 -42.33 -5.50 -40.62
C VAL A 651 -42.65 -4.04 -40.85
N SER A 652 -43.54 -3.51 -40.03
CA SER A 652 -43.85 -2.09 -39.97
C SER A 652 -43.18 -1.49 -38.75
N CYS A 653 -42.33 -0.49 -38.99
CA CYS A 653 -41.60 0.26 -37.98
C CYS A 653 -42.22 1.65 -37.84
N GLN A 654 -42.58 2.05 -36.63
CA GLN A 654 -43.07 3.38 -36.33
C GLN A 654 -41.95 4.19 -35.67
N VAL A 655 -41.50 5.24 -36.35
CA VAL A 655 -40.44 6.14 -35.89
C VAL A 655 -41.01 7.55 -35.81
N ALA A 656 -41.25 8.03 -34.59
CA ALA A 656 -41.99 9.28 -34.34
C ALA A 656 -43.35 9.31 -35.09
N ASN A 657 -43.51 10.15 -36.12
CA ASN A 657 -44.73 10.32 -36.92
C ASN A 657 -44.65 9.68 -38.32
N ARG A 658 -43.67 8.82 -38.60
CA ARG A 658 -43.51 8.15 -39.90
C ARG A 658 -43.58 6.64 -39.74
N THR A 659 -44.26 5.97 -40.66
CA THR A 659 -44.30 4.52 -40.75
C THR A 659 -43.35 4.09 -41.86
N ILE A 660 -42.40 3.23 -41.53
CA ILE A 660 -41.45 2.63 -42.46
C ILE A 660 -41.82 1.15 -42.58
N SER A 661 -41.96 0.65 -43.81
CA SER A 661 -42.21 -0.76 -44.05
C SER A 661 -40.94 -1.40 -44.59
N GLY A 662 -40.60 -2.57 -44.05
CA GLY A 662 -39.47 -3.38 -44.51
C GLY A 662 -39.82 -4.86 -44.50
N THR A 663 -38.93 -5.68 -45.04
CA THR A 663 -39.07 -7.14 -44.99
C THR A 663 -37.98 -7.72 -44.11
N SER A 664 -38.34 -8.55 -43.14
CA SER A 664 -37.34 -9.22 -42.33
C SER A 664 -36.53 -10.22 -43.16
N THR A 665 -35.25 -10.39 -42.84
CA THR A 665 -34.41 -11.44 -43.45
C THR A 665 -34.17 -12.58 -42.48
N ASN A 666 -33.86 -12.24 -41.23
CA ASN A 666 -33.61 -13.19 -40.16
C ASN A 666 -34.05 -12.65 -38.80
N LEU A 667 -34.26 -13.56 -37.85
CA LEU A 667 -34.82 -13.29 -36.53
C LEU A 667 -34.10 -14.16 -35.48
N SER A 668 -33.86 -13.60 -34.29
CA SER A 668 -33.48 -14.34 -33.08
C SER A 668 -34.33 -13.88 -31.89
N ASN A 669 -34.12 -14.51 -30.73
CA ASN A 669 -34.73 -14.12 -29.47
C ASN A 669 -34.36 -12.70 -29.00
N GLY A 670 -33.22 -12.16 -29.47
CA GLY A 670 -32.73 -10.85 -29.08
C GLY A 670 -32.87 -9.77 -30.16
N GLY A 671 -33.29 -10.11 -31.37
CA GLY A 671 -33.37 -9.10 -32.43
C GLY A 671 -33.80 -9.60 -33.81
N ILE A 672 -34.07 -8.66 -34.71
CA ILE A 672 -34.52 -8.91 -36.09
C ILE A 672 -33.73 -8.04 -37.06
N PHE A 673 -33.43 -8.56 -38.25
CA PHE A 673 -32.86 -7.76 -39.33
C PHE A 673 -33.96 -7.40 -40.32
N ILE A 674 -34.07 -6.12 -40.66
CA ILE A 674 -35.08 -5.59 -41.57
C ILE A 674 -34.40 -5.00 -42.79
N ALA A 675 -34.72 -5.55 -43.97
CA ALA A 675 -34.34 -4.98 -45.25
C ALA A 675 -35.28 -3.82 -45.58
N SER A 676 -34.71 -2.63 -45.75
CA SER A 676 -35.43 -1.39 -46.09
C SER A 676 -34.47 -0.45 -46.83
N ASP A 677 -35.02 0.35 -47.74
CA ASP A 677 -34.36 1.42 -48.48
C ASP A 677 -34.14 2.69 -47.62
N THR A 678 -34.71 2.73 -46.41
CA THR A 678 -34.55 3.82 -45.46
C THR A 678 -33.76 3.38 -44.23
N GLY A 679 -32.54 3.89 -44.07
CA GLY A 679 -31.72 3.69 -42.88
C GLY A 679 -32.21 4.52 -41.68
N LEU A 680 -32.01 4.00 -40.46
CA LEU A 680 -32.38 4.66 -39.20
C LEU A 680 -31.14 4.87 -38.32
N ASP A 681 -31.02 5.98 -37.61
CA ASP A 681 -29.82 6.21 -36.79
C ASP A 681 -29.64 5.17 -35.66
N GLU A 682 -28.40 4.72 -35.46
CA GLU A 682 -28.04 3.76 -34.42
C GLU A 682 -28.36 4.31 -33.02
N GLY A 683 -28.92 3.47 -32.15
CA GLY A 683 -29.34 3.81 -30.79
C GLY A 683 -30.78 4.30 -30.66
N ASN A 684 -31.49 4.59 -31.76
CA ASN A 684 -32.90 5.00 -31.69
C ASN A 684 -33.82 3.86 -31.28
N LEU A 685 -34.78 4.16 -30.39
CA LEU A 685 -35.87 3.25 -30.02
C LEU A 685 -37.03 3.41 -31.00
N ILE A 686 -37.51 2.28 -31.51
CA ILE A 686 -38.60 2.24 -32.49
C ILE A 686 -39.62 1.16 -32.10
N ASP A 687 -40.90 1.47 -32.33
CA ASP A 687 -41.97 0.47 -32.18
C ASP A 687 -42.04 -0.35 -33.47
N ILE A 688 -42.07 -1.68 -33.35
CA ILE A 688 -42.20 -2.58 -34.49
C ILE A 688 -43.43 -3.45 -34.36
N ILE A 689 -44.07 -3.71 -35.51
CA ILE A 689 -45.23 -4.58 -35.65
C ILE A 689 -44.96 -5.56 -36.78
N PHE A 690 -45.06 -6.86 -36.51
CA PHE A 690 -44.93 -7.91 -37.51
C PHE A 690 -45.69 -9.17 -37.09
N ALA A 691 -46.01 -10.03 -38.05
CA ALA A 691 -46.55 -11.37 -37.78
C ALA A 691 -45.50 -12.44 -38.10
N LEU A 692 -45.50 -13.55 -37.36
CA LEU A 692 -44.64 -14.68 -37.68
C LEU A 692 -45.24 -15.48 -38.85
N PRO A 693 -44.43 -16.07 -39.75
CA PRO A 693 -44.93 -16.82 -40.91
C PRO A 693 -45.88 -17.99 -40.55
N ASP A 694 -45.67 -18.63 -39.41
CA ASP A 694 -46.51 -19.74 -38.92
C ASP A 694 -47.84 -19.26 -38.31
N SER A 695 -48.01 -17.96 -38.06
CA SER A 695 -49.16 -17.37 -37.39
C SER A 695 -49.44 -15.95 -37.94
N PRO A 696 -49.86 -15.82 -39.21
CA PRO A 696 -50.04 -14.53 -39.87
C PRO A 696 -51.13 -13.66 -39.23
N ASP A 697 -52.09 -14.26 -38.52
CA ASP A 697 -53.19 -13.57 -37.86
C ASP A 697 -52.82 -12.98 -36.49
N GLN A 698 -51.64 -13.32 -35.95
CA GLN A 698 -51.15 -12.81 -34.66
C GLN A 698 -50.09 -11.74 -34.87
N LEU A 699 -50.47 -10.47 -34.68
CA LEU A 699 -49.56 -9.33 -34.76
C LEU A 699 -48.77 -9.17 -33.44
N LEU A 700 -47.45 -9.28 -33.53
CA LEU A 700 -46.53 -9.00 -32.43
C LEU A 700 -46.15 -7.52 -32.45
N LYS A 701 -46.37 -6.83 -31.33
CA LYS A 701 -45.98 -5.42 -31.13
C LYS A 701 -44.97 -5.32 -30.01
N LEU A 702 -43.79 -4.77 -30.30
CA LEU A 702 -42.70 -4.62 -29.33
C LEU A 702 -41.78 -3.45 -29.69
N GLN A 703 -40.90 -3.05 -28.75
CA GLN A 703 -39.89 -2.02 -28.98
C GLN A 703 -38.54 -2.61 -29.32
N GLY A 704 -37.83 -1.99 -30.26
CA GLY A 704 -36.48 -2.35 -30.63
C GLY A 704 -35.56 -1.13 -30.67
N ARG A 705 -34.30 -1.32 -30.30
CA ARG A 705 -33.24 -0.33 -30.49
C ARG A 705 -32.46 -0.66 -31.75
N VAL A 706 -32.22 0.32 -32.61
CA VAL A 706 -31.36 0.16 -33.80
C VAL A 706 -29.93 -0.12 -33.33
N ALA A 707 -29.45 -1.33 -33.54
CA ALA A 707 -28.14 -1.79 -33.06
C ALA A 707 -27.02 -1.45 -34.06
N TRP A 708 -27.30 -1.56 -35.36
CA TRP A 708 -26.37 -1.25 -36.44
C TRP A 708 -27.10 -1.07 -37.78
N ASN A 709 -26.51 -0.32 -38.70
CA ASN A 709 -27.00 -0.16 -40.08
C ASN A 709 -26.14 -0.89 -41.12
N ASN A 710 -26.77 -1.36 -42.20
CA ASN A 710 -26.12 -1.96 -43.36
C ASN A 710 -26.28 -1.08 -44.61
N PRO A 711 -25.41 -0.06 -44.82
CA PRO A 711 -25.52 0.85 -45.96
C PRO A 711 -25.07 0.20 -47.29
N LEU A 712 -25.64 0.66 -48.41
CA LEU A 712 -25.21 0.33 -49.77
C LEU A 712 -23.68 0.48 -49.94
N GLY A 713 -23.00 -0.63 -50.23
CA GLY A 713 -21.58 -0.64 -50.61
C GLY A 713 -20.62 -1.35 -49.63
N ARG A 714 -21.06 -1.73 -48.43
CA ARG A 714 -20.32 -2.62 -47.52
C ARG A 714 -21.15 -3.88 -47.26
N GLN A 715 -21.11 -4.85 -48.18
CA GLN A 715 -21.72 -6.17 -47.96
C GLN A 715 -20.87 -6.99 -46.98
N ALA A 716 -20.82 -6.58 -45.72
CA ALA A 716 -20.45 -7.48 -44.64
C ALA A 716 -21.60 -8.48 -44.50
N GLN A 717 -21.34 -9.78 -44.71
CA GLN A 717 -22.25 -10.89 -44.33
C GLN A 717 -23.46 -11.18 -45.25
N GLY A 718 -23.47 -10.75 -46.53
CA GLY A 718 -24.48 -11.23 -47.50
C GLY A 718 -25.93 -10.78 -47.25
N LEU A 719 -26.15 -9.79 -46.39
CA LEU A 719 -27.46 -9.19 -46.11
C LEU A 719 -27.74 -8.01 -47.06
N PRO A 720 -29.01 -7.79 -47.46
CA PRO A 720 -29.42 -6.62 -48.27
C PRO A 720 -29.31 -5.31 -47.45
N GLU A 721 -29.51 -4.17 -48.12
CA GLU A 721 -29.59 -2.87 -47.44
C GLU A 721 -30.70 -2.87 -46.39
N GLY A 722 -30.40 -2.35 -45.20
CA GLY A 722 -31.31 -2.40 -44.07
C GLY A 722 -30.61 -2.16 -42.74
N PHE A 723 -31.23 -2.58 -41.65
CA PHE A 723 -30.72 -2.36 -40.30
C PHE A 723 -31.07 -3.51 -39.35
N GLY A 724 -30.19 -3.71 -38.36
CA GLY A 724 -30.39 -4.67 -37.28
C GLY A 724 -31.03 -4.02 -36.06
N LEU A 725 -32.10 -4.62 -35.56
CA LEU A 725 -32.76 -4.21 -34.32
C LEU A 725 -32.48 -5.21 -33.21
N GLU A 726 -32.18 -4.68 -32.03
CA GLU A 726 -32.14 -5.39 -30.76
C GLU A 726 -33.45 -5.14 -30.00
N PHE A 727 -34.10 -6.19 -29.53
CA PHE A 727 -35.38 -6.07 -28.83
C PHE A 727 -35.20 -5.51 -27.41
N VAL A 728 -36.08 -4.60 -27.00
CA VAL A 728 -36.06 -3.93 -25.68
C VAL A 728 -37.39 -4.19 -24.99
N ASN A 729 -37.35 -4.62 -23.73
CA ASN A 729 -38.54 -4.90 -22.90
C ASN A 729 -39.53 -5.88 -23.56
N LEU A 730 -39.04 -7.06 -23.97
CA LEU A 730 -39.86 -8.14 -24.53
C LEU A 730 -40.91 -8.64 -23.52
N PRO A 731 -42.22 -8.54 -23.82
CA PRO A 731 -43.27 -9.18 -23.03
C PRO A 731 -43.12 -10.71 -23.07
N GLU A 732 -43.46 -11.41 -21.98
CA GLU A 732 -43.34 -12.87 -21.88
C GLU A 732 -44.12 -13.60 -22.99
N GLU A 733 -45.32 -13.11 -23.34
CA GLU A 733 -46.15 -13.69 -24.41
C GLU A 733 -45.46 -13.62 -25.79
N THR A 734 -44.86 -12.47 -26.10
CA THR A 734 -44.08 -12.26 -27.33
C THR A 734 -42.80 -13.09 -27.33
N SER A 735 -42.13 -13.19 -26.17
CA SER A 735 -40.94 -14.04 -26.01
C SER A 735 -41.29 -15.52 -26.22
N GLY A 736 -42.43 -15.98 -25.72
CA GLY A 736 -42.93 -17.34 -25.94
C GLY A 736 -43.23 -17.61 -27.42
N ALA A 737 -43.88 -16.67 -28.12
CA ALA A 737 -44.16 -16.79 -29.55
C ALA A 737 -42.89 -16.86 -30.42
N LEU A 738 -41.89 -16.01 -30.12
CA LEU A 738 -40.58 -15.99 -30.80
C LEU A 738 -39.79 -17.28 -30.57
N ASN A 739 -39.68 -17.71 -29.31
CA ASN A 739 -39.03 -18.98 -28.95
C ASN A 739 -39.73 -20.16 -29.64
N GLY A 740 -41.06 -20.21 -29.61
CA GLY A 740 -41.84 -21.26 -30.26
C GLY A 740 -41.58 -21.33 -31.77
N TYR A 741 -41.50 -20.19 -32.47
CA TYR A 741 -41.19 -20.15 -33.90
C TYR A 741 -39.76 -20.61 -34.20
N ILE A 742 -38.76 -20.12 -33.44
CA ILE A 742 -37.35 -20.51 -33.60
C ILE A 742 -37.19 -22.01 -33.35
N SER A 743 -37.76 -22.54 -32.27
CA SER A 743 -37.72 -23.97 -31.93
C SER A 743 -38.36 -24.83 -33.01
N ARG A 744 -39.54 -24.45 -33.54
CA ARG A 744 -40.18 -25.19 -34.64
C ARG A 744 -39.35 -25.13 -35.93
N PHE A 745 -38.74 -23.99 -36.25
CA PHE A 745 -37.90 -23.86 -37.44
C PHE A 745 -36.64 -24.73 -37.34
N VAL A 746 -35.96 -24.71 -36.18
CA VAL A 746 -34.78 -25.56 -35.92
C VAL A 746 -35.15 -27.03 -36.03
N ALA A 747 -36.24 -27.46 -35.38
CA ALA A 747 -36.71 -28.84 -35.45
C ALA A 747 -37.07 -29.29 -36.89
N ARG A 748 -37.75 -28.43 -37.67
CA ARG A 748 -38.04 -28.73 -39.09
C ARG A 748 -36.77 -28.85 -39.93
N LYS A 749 -35.73 -28.07 -39.63
CA LYS A 749 -34.46 -28.13 -40.35
C LYS A 749 -33.63 -29.36 -39.96
N GLU A 750 -33.61 -29.75 -38.69
CA GLU A 750 -32.98 -30.99 -38.22
C GLU A 750 -33.66 -32.23 -38.82
N ALA A 751 -34.97 -32.17 -39.06
CA ALA A 751 -35.73 -33.17 -39.79
C ALA A 751 -35.59 -33.11 -41.34
N GLY A 752 -34.79 -32.18 -41.89
CA GLY A 752 -34.60 -32.02 -43.34
C GLY A 752 -35.79 -31.43 -44.11
N LEU A 753 -36.79 -30.87 -43.42
CA LEU A 753 -38.06 -30.37 -43.96
C LEU A 753 -38.08 -28.86 -44.24
N ALA A 754 -36.99 -28.12 -43.95
CA ALA A 754 -36.90 -26.67 -44.16
C ALA A 754 -35.61 -26.27 -44.88
N SER A 755 -35.71 -25.33 -45.84
CA SER A 755 -34.58 -24.77 -46.59
C SER A 755 -34.17 -23.39 -46.04
N GLY A 756 -32.85 -23.18 -45.86
CA GLY A 756 -32.27 -21.91 -45.38
C GLY A 756 -31.17 -22.10 -44.32
N GLU A 757 -30.14 -21.25 -44.31
CA GLU A 757 -29.02 -21.34 -43.36
C GLU A 757 -29.43 -20.87 -41.95
N ILE A 758 -28.94 -21.57 -40.91
CA ILE A 758 -29.04 -21.13 -39.51
C ILE A 758 -27.73 -20.41 -39.24
N LEU A 759 -27.80 -19.18 -38.77
CA LEU A 759 -26.62 -18.40 -38.44
C LEU A 759 -26.44 -18.38 -36.92
N THR A 760 -25.28 -18.82 -36.46
CA THR A 760 -24.84 -18.63 -35.07
C THR A 760 -24.13 -17.28 -34.96
N VAL A 761 -24.66 -16.39 -34.13
CA VAL A 761 -24.02 -15.10 -33.82
C VAL A 761 -22.95 -15.36 -32.77
N HIS A 762 -21.68 -15.08 -33.07
CA HIS A 762 -20.59 -15.16 -32.08
C HIS A 762 -20.68 -14.03 -31.06
#